data_AF-A0A6I6DYQ8-F1
#
_entry.id   AF-A0A6I6DYQ8-F1
#
_cell.length_a   1.000
_cell.length_b   1.000
_cell.length_c   1.000
_cell.angle_alpha   90.00
_cell.angle_beta   90.00
_cell.angle_gamma   90.00
#
_symmetry.space_group_name_H-M   'P 1'
#
loop_
_entity.id
_entity.type
_entity.pdbx_description
1 polymer ?
#
loop_
_entity_poly.entity_id
_entity_poly.type
_entity_poly.pdbx_seq_one_letter_code
_entity_poly.pdbx_strand_id
1 'polypeptide(L)'
;MHILDLDDFSDLSSWSSVVSGQARLDLAADVGPQGGGRALRLDFDFGEGGGFVVARRALSLSLPDSFALLMHVRAEAPANVFEFKLIDPSGENVWRFRDESFDFDSDWRELRIGSRAIAFGWGPAGGGAPTEVGAIELAITAGPGGCGRLWIADLRLEDRTPSQPPSVRASSEQPGQEAGCVLDGRSDTAWCAAHLPAWIELDFHEPRDYSALILHWEGAGPHAFEILASDDGETWRPLHAAPRSRGLCSPVYLPDGCSRFLRLGLEAGEGEPAPGLVGLELKPETFARSIADFFHHLAEQSPCGLYPRWLYREQTYWTAIDIPDGTVPALFNEDGLIEVARAGHAIEPLLCVRGKRLTWADCTVEPSLLQPPLPIPRSLWNTEDLVFETTAFAQGAPGRAWLFIRYRLENRGTGPLSADLYTLIRPFQVSPPWQGHRDIGGVSRIHRIALGQGEVWVDDRLALVPLSTPSGFGAMTFDEGPIVEAIATGNLPEVEAIEDGFGLASAALRFDLNVAPGAHGEVWIAAPLGERGDAHPIELRGAAGGIEMRLKAAIDQWSQRLGAVELHLPEVVHDPWHGCLGALAHILINRDGPALQPGPRRYARSWIRDGAVMVAALLRFGLTEEAESFVDWYAQFQGEDGRVPCCVDRQGVDPLVEHDSPGQFIFAIAECWRFGADRGRLESRWPAVCKAVAYLEPLRAEHLTPRDREPERRACLGLLPESVSHEGYLAHPVHSYWDDFWALRGFKDAVELAEVLGDTERAAHFARLRDDFSAALYLSLDRVMEERGIDFLPGSVEWADHDPTSTAMALTLIDESHRLPAAAVRHTFERFIERFRAIHGPDPVHWVNYTAYEIRIIGALIRLGWRAEAQELLEVYLAERRPPVWNQWPEITWRDPRSPGHQGDLPHAWIGAEYCLVFRDLFVYERASDRSLVIAGGLPAKWLESGEIRVRRLPTAYGRLDLEIARFEGGAVRIQVGGELRLPPGGLWLAPPLPGPLTSVTIDGEPSRDFNATAAHLMTLPAEVALLG
;
A
#
# COMPACT_ATOMS: atom_id res chain seq x y z
N MET A 1 -32.46 25.44 15.12
CA MET A 1 -31.18 25.10 15.78
C MET A 1 -31.44 24.51 17.15
N HIS A 2 -31.01 23.26 17.36
CA HIS A 2 -31.09 22.57 18.65
C HIS A 2 -29.67 22.32 19.16
N ILE A 3 -29.39 22.63 20.43
CA ILE A 3 -28.10 22.37 21.07
C ILE A 3 -28.31 21.27 22.12
N LEU A 4 -27.50 20.22 22.03
CA LEU A 4 -27.44 19.13 22.99
C LEU A 4 -26.17 19.28 23.83
N ASP A 5 -26.33 19.36 25.15
CA ASP A 5 -25.21 19.34 26.09
C ASP A 5 -24.67 17.91 26.21
N LEU A 6 -23.44 17.68 25.75
CA LEU A 6 -22.78 16.37 25.84
C LEU A 6 -22.08 16.20 27.19
N ASP A 7 -21.39 17.24 27.66
CA ASP A 7 -20.72 17.25 28.97
C ASP A 7 -20.57 18.67 29.51
N ASP A 8 -20.96 18.88 30.77
CA ASP A 8 -20.70 20.10 31.55
C ASP A 8 -19.47 19.96 32.47
N PHE A 9 -18.84 18.78 32.45
CA PHE A 9 -17.69 18.37 33.26
C PHE A 9 -17.91 18.45 34.77
N SER A 10 -19.17 18.34 35.21
CA SER A 10 -19.52 18.25 36.63
C SER A 10 -19.15 16.90 37.26
N ASP A 11 -19.10 15.83 36.46
CA ASP A 11 -18.68 14.49 36.85
C ASP A 11 -17.64 13.92 35.87
N LEU A 12 -16.41 13.78 36.36
CA LEU A 12 -15.30 13.23 35.57
C LEU A 12 -15.18 11.71 35.65
N SER A 13 -16.04 11.00 36.38
CA SER A 13 -15.95 9.54 36.54
C SER A 13 -16.15 8.76 35.23
N SER A 14 -16.74 9.40 34.21
CA SER A 14 -16.91 8.84 32.86
C SER A 14 -15.72 9.08 31.93
N TRP A 15 -14.69 9.80 32.38
CA TRP A 15 -13.47 10.07 31.64
C TRP A 15 -12.31 9.19 32.12
N SER A 16 -11.53 8.67 31.17
CA SER A 16 -10.29 7.92 31.45
C SER A 16 -9.11 8.53 30.70
N SER A 17 -7.91 8.33 31.23
CA SER A 17 -6.66 8.70 30.58
C SER A 17 -6.06 7.52 29.81
N VAL A 18 -5.58 7.79 28.61
CA VAL A 18 -4.77 6.89 27.79
C VAL A 18 -3.51 7.65 27.40
N VAL A 19 -2.33 7.07 27.62
CA VAL A 19 -1.05 7.75 27.41
C VAL A 19 -0.09 6.81 26.68
N SER A 20 0.81 7.37 25.87
CA SER A 20 1.91 6.62 25.27
C SER A 20 3.18 6.72 26.10
N GLY A 21 3.79 5.58 26.41
CA GLY A 21 5.12 5.53 27.01
C GLY A 21 5.21 6.15 28.38
N GLN A 22 6.16 7.08 28.52
CA GLN A 22 6.40 7.77 29.78
C GLN A 22 5.52 9.01 29.99
N ALA A 23 4.67 9.34 29.02
CA ALA A 23 3.77 10.48 29.13
C ALA A 23 2.80 10.29 30.30
N ARG A 24 2.46 11.39 30.96
CA ARG A 24 1.52 11.43 32.08
C ARG A 24 0.36 12.34 31.74
N LEU A 25 -0.83 11.92 32.16
CA LEU A 25 -2.05 12.69 32.03
C LEU A 25 -2.88 12.52 33.31
N ASP A 26 -3.01 13.61 34.06
CA ASP A 26 -3.91 13.71 35.20
C ASP A 26 -5.15 14.52 34.80
N LEU A 27 -6.33 13.95 35.06
CA LEU A 27 -7.62 14.59 34.79
C LEU A 27 -8.17 15.18 36.08
N ALA A 28 -8.52 16.47 36.07
CA ALA A 28 -9.06 17.17 37.24
C ALA A 28 -10.23 18.09 36.86
N ALA A 29 -11.16 18.31 37.79
CA ALA A 29 -12.22 19.30 37.61
C ALA A 29 -11.74 20.69 38.06
N ASP A 30 -12.03 21.72 37.28
CA ASP A 30 -11.64 23.11 37.55
C ASP A 30 -12.80 24.08 37.22
N VAL A 31 -12.55 25.39 37.34
CA VAL A 31 -13.53 26.46 37.06
C VAL A 31 -13.60 26.77 35.57
N GLY A 32 -14.83 26.79 35.04
CA GLY A 32 -15.12 27.14 33.65
C GLY A 32 -15.02 28.64 33.32
N PRO A 33 -15.42 29.03 32.10
CA PRO A 33 -15.45 30.42 31.65
C PRO A 33 -16.24 31.36 32.60
N GLN A 34 -15.79 32.62 32.73
CA GLN A 34 -16.46 33.68 33.51
C GLN A 34 -16.66 33.37 35.01
N GLY A 35 -15.98 32.36 35.56
CA GLY A 35 -16.08 32.00 36.99
C GLY A 35 -17.34 31.20 37.36
N GLY A 36 -18.12 30.77 36.37
CA GLY A 36 -19.27 29.87 36.50
C GLY A 36 -19.05 28.56 35.73
N GLY A 37 -19.74 27.48 36.12
CA GLY A 37 -19.60 26.16 35.48
C GLY A 37 -18.38 25.35 35.92
N ARG A 38 -18.18 24.17 35.31
CA ARG A 38 -17.05 23.27 35.53
C ARG A 38 -16.28 23.05 34.23
N ALA A 39 -14.99 22.76 34.35
CA ALA A 39 -14.11 22.43 33.23
C ALA A 39 -13.34 21.14 33.53
N LEU A 40 -13.12 20.33 32.50
CA LEU A 40 -12.12 19.27 32.52
C LEU A 40 -10.74 19.88 32.29
N ARG A 41 -9.84 19.71 33.25
CA ARG A 41 -8.43 20.05 33.15
C ARG A 41 -7.60 18.80 32.88
N LEU A 42 -6.82 18.85 31.82
CA LEU A 42 -5.82 17.85 31.43
C LEU A 42 -4.46 18.41 31.83
N ASP A 43 -3.90 17.94 32.96
CA ASP A 43 -2.51 18.20 33.33
C ASP A 43 -1.64 17.16 32.63
N PHE A 44 -0.87 17.57 31.61
CA PHE A 44 -0.05 16.65 30.81
C PHE A 44 1.44 16.93 30.92
N ASP A 45 2.23 15.87 30.85
CA ASP A 45 3.69 15.93 30.84
C ASP A 45 4.24 14.82 29.95
N PHE A 46 4.89 15.18 28.85
CA PHE A 46 5.54 14.21 27.96
C PHE A 46 6.90 13.72 28.49
N GLY A 47 7.42 14.29 29.59
CA GLY A 47 8.70 13.92 30.19
C GLY A 47 9.90 14.40 29.36
N GLU A 48 10.98 13.60 29.34
CA GLU A 48 12.15 13.85 28.47
C GLU A 48 11.91 13.42 27.01
N GLY A 49 10.73 12.88 26.67
CA GLY A 49 10.40 12.34 25.34
C GLY A 49 9.17 12.97 24.66
N GLY A 50 8.75 12.38 23.52
CA GLY A 50 7.53 12.75 22.76
C GLY A 50 6.26 11.98 23.21
N GLY A 51 5.26 11.88 22.34
CA GLY A 51 4.09 10.99 22.51
C GLY A 51 2.72 11.61 22.41
N PHE A 52 1.70 10.91 22.90
CA PHE A 52 0.34 11.40 23.01
C PHE A 52 -0.25 11.15 24.40
N VAL A 53 -1.14 12.06 24.78
CA VAL A 53 -2.03 11.91 25.92
C VAL A 53 -3.46 12.07 25.44
N VAL A 54 -4.37 11.24 25.93
CA VAL A 54 -5.76 11.18 25.48
C VAL A 54 -6.67 11.14 26.70
N ALA A 55 -7.61 12.08 26.78
CA ALA A 55 -8.78 11.95 27.63
C ALA A 55 -9.90 11.31 26.80
N ARG A 56 -10.38 10.15 27.24
CA ARG A 56 -11.40 9.35 26.54
C ARG A 56 -12.69 9.30 27.36
N ARG A 57 -13.84 9.43 26.70
CA ARG A 57 -15.16 9.19 27.28
C ARG A 57 -15.98 8.26 26.39
N ALA A 58 -16.51 7.19 26.96
CA ALA A 58 -17.49 6.35 26.28
C ALA A 58 -18.88 6.99 26.37
N LEU A 59 -19.62 6.98 25.27
CA LEU A 59 -20.98 7.49 25.19
C LEU A 59 -21.73 6.80 24.04
N SER A 60 -23.05 6.93 23.99
CA SER A 60 -23.85 6.52 22.84
C SER A 60 -24.49 7.77 22.26
N LEU A 61 -24.10 8.11 21.03
CA LEU A 61 -24.53 9.33 20.36
C LEU A 61 -24.77 9.07 18.88
N SER A 62 -26.01 9.27 18.45
CA SER A 62 -26.36 9.40 17.04
C SER A 62 -26.14 10.84 16.60
N LEU A 63 -25.39 11.05 15.51
CA LEU A 63 -25.10 12.36 14.95
C LEU A 63 -26.17 12.77 13.94
N PRO A 64 -26.61 14.04 13.94
CA PRO A 64 -27.51 14.54 12.91
C PRO A 64 -26.82 14.68 11.55
N ASP A 65 -27.61 14.81 10.49
CA ASP A 65 -27.14 14.96 9.11
C ASP A 65 -26.22 16.18 8.93
N SER A 66 -26.40 17.22 9.72
CA SER A 66 -25.56 18.42 9.74
C SER A 66 -25.31 18.84 11.18
N PHE A 67 -24.05 19.05 11.54
CA PHE A 67 -23.67 19.36 12.92
C PHE A 67 -22.38 20.15 13.09
N ALA A 68 -22.24 20.76 14.26
CA ALA A 68 -20.97 21.28 14.76
C ALA A 68 -20.79 20.88 16.23
N LEU A 69 -19.54 20.65 16.61
CA LEU A 69 -19.16 20.49 18.01
C LEU A 69 -18.68 21.84 18.54
N LEU A 70 -19.18 22.20 19.71
CA LEU A 70 -18.86 23.46 20.39
C LEU A 70 -18.24 23.12 21.73
N MET A 71 -17.15 23.81 22.07
CA MET A 71 -16.55 23.73 23.40
C MET A 71 -15.80 25.03 23.68
N HIS A 72 -15.61 25.36 24.94
CA HIS A 72 -14.64 26.37 25.34
C HIS A 72 -13.30 25.70 25.61
N VAL A 73 -12.22 26.33 25.18
CA VAL A 73 -10.85 25.86 25.38
C VAL A 73 -10.00 26.99 25.95
N ARG A 74 -9.08 26.66 26.85
CA ARG A 74 -7.94 27.51 27.24
C ARG A 74 -6.77 26.59 27.56
N ALA A 75 -5.54 27.07 27.48
CA ALA A 75 -4.40 26.28 27.87
C ALA A 75 -3.21 27.11 28.38
N GLU A 76 -2.38 26.44 29.16
CA GLU A 76 -1.09 26.91 29.62
C GLU A 76 -0.06 25.87 29.19
N ALA A 77 0.35 25.90 27.93
CA ALA A 77 1.22 24.90 27.34
C ALA A 77 1.96 25.44 26.10
N PRO A 78 3.13 24.87 25.72
CA PRO A 78 3.70 25.11 24.40
C PRO A 78 2.79 24.58 23.28
N ALA A 79 2.90 25.17 22.09
CA ALA A 79 2.21 24.71 20.88
C ALA A 79 2.45 23.21 20.68
N ASN A 80 1.38 22.44 20.54
CA ASN A 80 1.38 20.99 20.31
C ASN A 80 0.19 20.66 19.38
N VAL A 81 0.13 19.42 18.91
CA VAL A 81 -0.99 18.98 18.07
C VAL A 81 -2.20 18.71 18.95
N PHE A 82 -3.35 19.29 18.61
CA PHE A 82 -4.63 18.98 19.25
C PHE A 82 -5.51 18.14 18.31
N GLU A 83 -6.09 17.07 18.83
CA GLU A 83 -7.08 16.27 18.11
C GLU A 83 -8.38 16.10 18.90
N PHE A 84 -9.48 16.14 18.17
CA PHE A 84 -10.78 15.69 18.65
C PHE A 84 -11.20 14.49 17.81
N LYS A 85 -11.45 13.34 18.43
CA LYS A 85 -11.80 12.11 17.72
C LYS A 85 -13.18 11.62 18.08
N LEU A 86 -13.89 11.12 17.06
CA LEU A 86 -15.13 10.38 17.14
C LEU A 86 -14.82 8.93 16.80
N ILE A 87 -15.17 8.01 17.70
CA ILE A 87 -14.94 6.58 17.52
C ILE A 87 -16.31 5.90 17.45
N ASP A 88 -16.50 5.01 16.47
CA ASP A 88 -17.75 4.27 16.33
C ASP A 88 -17.97 3.28 17.49
N PRO A 89 -19.17 2.68 17.63
CA PRO A 89 -19.45 1.68 18.66
C PRO A 89 -18.57 0.42 18.59
N SER A 90 -18.00 0.09 17.42
CA SER A 90 -17.07 -1.05 17.29
C SER A 90 -15.69 -0.75 17.88
N GLY A 91 -15.27 0.52 17.89
CA GLY A 91 -13.92 0.92 18.27
C GLY A 91 -12.92 0.87 17.11
N GLU A 92 -13.34 0.42 15.93
CA GLU A 92 -12.47 0.17 14.78
C GLU A 92 -12.40 1.38 13.84
N ASN A 93 -13.45 2.21 13.78
CA ASN A 93 -13.52 3.38 12.91
C ASN A 93 -13.34 4.67 13.68
N VAL A 94 -12.42 5.51 13.21
CA VAL A 94 -12.07 6.78 13.84
C VAL A 94 -12.19 7.91 12.83
N TRP A 95 -12.92 8.96 13.19
CA TRP A 95 -12.91 10.26 12.51
C TRP A 95 -12.28 11.28 13.43
N ARG A 96 -11.48 12.21 12.89
CA ARG A 96 -10.77 13.19 13.71
C ARG A 96 -10.70 14.56 13.06
N PHE A 97 -10.83 15.57 13.92
CA PHE A 97 -10.32 16.91 13.70
C PHE A 97 -8.88 16.96 14.23
N ARG A 98 -7.97 17.58 13.49
CA ARG A 98 -6.55 17.70 13.87
C ARG A 98 -6.03 19.10 13.52
N ASP A 99 -5.43 19.77 14.51
CA ASP A 99 -4.73 21.04 14.36
C ASP A 99 -3.25 20.84 14.73
N GLU A 100 -2.37 20.93 13.72
CA GLU A 100 -0.93 20.64 13.86
C GLU A 100 -0.18 21.67 14.71
N SER A 101 -0.74 22.86 14.88
CA SER A 101 -0.12 23.96 15.63
C SER A 101 -1.17 24.68 16.45
N PHE A 102 -1.87 23.92 17.29
CA PHE A 102 -2.98 24.45 18.06
C PHE A 102 -2.49 25.57 18.99
N ASP A 103 -3.12 26.73 18.84
CA ASP A 103 -2.81 27.89 19.67
C ASP A 103 -3.34 27.68 21.09
N PHE A 104 -2.44 27.27 21.98
CA PHE A 104 -2.70 27.05 23.40
C PHE A 104 -2.67 28.38 24.16
N ASP A 105 -3.64 29.24 23.83
CA ASP A 105 -3.86 30.53 24.47
C ASP A 105 -4.36 30.35 25.92
N SER A 106 -3.84 31.18 26.81
CA SER A 106 -4.25 31.28 28.21
C SER A 106 -5.68 31.80 28.41
N ASP A 107 -6.21 32.56 27.45
CA ASP A 107 -7.57 33.08 27.50
C ASP A 107 -8.60 32.04 27.01
N TRP A 108 -9.75 32.01 27.67
CA TRP A 108 -10.88 31.18 27.23
C TRP A 108 -11.37 31.65 25.86
N ARG A 109 -11.40 30.72 24.90
CA ARG A 109 -12.01 30.94 23.57
C ARG A 109 -13.00 29.83 23.24
N GLU A 110 -14.00 30.14 22.44
CA GLU A 110 -14.88 29.13 21.85
C GLU A 110 -14.16 28.46 20.68
N LEU A 111 -14.14 27.13 20.70
CA LEU A 111 -13.71 26.28 19.60
C LEU A 111 -14.96 25.63 18.97
N ARG A 112 -15.22 25.99 17.72
CA ARG A 112 -16.30 25.41 16.90
C ARG A 112 -15.70 24.50 15.84
N ILE A 113 -15.94 23.20 15.96
CA ILE A 113 -15.50 22.18 15.01
C ILE A 113 -16.71 21.77 14.16
N GLY A 114 -16.78 22.28 12.92
CA GLY A 114 -17.83 21.86 11.98
C GLY A 114 -17.62 20.42 11.50
N SER A 115 -18.71 19.74 11.15
CA SER A 115 -18.72 18.38 10.59
C SER A 115 -17.66 18.15 9.48
N ARG A 116 -17.47 19.13 8.56
CA ARG A 116 -16.47 19.06 7.48
C ARG A 116 -15.01 18.98 7.97
N ALA A 117 -14.71 19.56 9.13
CA ALA A 117 -13.36 19.57 9.68
C ALA A 117 -12.97 18.23 10.32
N ILE A 118 -13.91 17.30 10.46
CA ILE A 118 -13.69 15.97 11.03
C ILE A 118 -13.52 14.97 9.88
N ALA A 119 -12.27 14.69 9.52
CA ALA A 119 -11.96 13.75 8.45
C ALA A 119 -11.99 12.30 8.95
N PHE A 120 -12.25 11.34 8.06
CA PHE A 120 -12.01 9.94 8.37
C PHE A 120 -10.51 9.71 8.62
N GLY A 121 -10.17 9.11 9.75
CA GLY A 121 -8.80 8.79 10.14
C GLY A 121 -8.40 7.41 9.62
N TRP A 122 -9.05 6.37 10.13
CA TRP A 122 -8.78 4.97 9.78
C TRP A 122 -9.94 4.06 10.22
N GLY A 123 -9.94 2.83 9.69
CA GLY A 123 -10.90 1.79 10.02
C GLY A 123 -11.46 1.06 8.79
N PRO A 124 -12.20 -0.03 8.98
CA PRO A 124 -12.78 -0.82 7.89
C PRO A 124 -13.90 -0.11 7.12
N ALA A 125 -14.40 1.06 7.56
CA ALA A 125 -15.39 1.83 6.80
C ALA A 125 -14.81 2.52 5.55
N GLY A 126 -13.49 2.77 5.53
CA GLY A 126 -12.77 3.34 4.38
C GLY A 126 -13.18 4.77 3.97
N GLY A 127 -13.90 5.52 4.81
CA GLY A 127 -14.30 6.91 4.55
C GLY A 127 -15.73 7.24 5.02
N GLY A 128 -16.31 8.30 4.46
CA GLY A 128 -17.66 8.77 4.81
C GLY A 128 -17.74 9.57 6.11
N ALA A 129 -18.96 10.00 6.46
CA ALA A 129 -19.26 10.73 7.70
C ALA A 129 -19.63 9.77 8.85
N PRO A 130 -19.28 10.09 10.11
CA PRO A 130 -19.73 9.32 11.26
C PRO A 130 -21.23 9.54 11.48
N THR A 131 -21.96 8.47 11.75
CA THR A 131 -23.39 8.48 12.10
C THR A 131 -23.63 8.08 13.54
N GLU A 132 -22.90 7.09 14.03
CA GLU A 132 -22.98 6.58 15.41
C GLU A 132 -21.61 6.71 16.09
N VAL A 133 -21.62 7.17 17.34
CA VAL A 133 -20.41 7.39 18.15
C VAL A 133 -20.52 6.59 19.45
N GLY A 134 -19.51 5.74 19.68
CA GLY A 134 -19.31 4.96 20.89
C GLY A 134 -18.32 5.59 21.88
N ALA A 135 -17.42 6.46 21.40
CA ALA A 135 -16.52 7.22 22.25
C ALA A 135 -16.07 8.54 21.63
N ILE A 136 -15.75 9.51 22.48
CA ILE A 136 -15.05 10.75 22.13
C ILE A 136 -13.66 10.73 22.77
N GLU A 137 -12.66 11.19 22.04
CA GLU A 137 -11.30 11.40 22.55
C GLU A 137 -10.83 12.83 22.31
N LEU A 138 -10.18 13.38 23.34
CA LEU A 138 -9.44 14.63 23.31
C LEU A 138 -7.97 14.29 23.43
N ALA A 139 -7.22 14.42 22.33
CA ALA A 139 -5.81 14.04 22.29
C ALA A 139 -4.90 15.26 22.16
N ILE A 140 -3.80 15.23 22.89
CA ILE A 140 -2.66 16.13 22.68
C ILE A 140 -1.50 15.25 22.25
N THR A 141 -0.97 15.51 21.06
CA THR A 141 0.24 14.82 20.55
C THR A 141 1.40 15.80 20.59
N ALA A 142 2.52 15.33 21.12
CA ALA A 142 3.75 16.08 21.25
C ALA A 142 4.23 16.52 19.86
N GLY A 143 4.16 17.82 19.58
CA GLY A 143 4.90 18.44 18.49
C GLY A 143 6.33 18.70 18.98
N PRO A 144 6.61 19.87 19.58
CA PRO A 144 7.87 20.13 20.29
C PRO A 144 7.94 19.47 21.68
N GLY A 145 6.84 18.88 22.19
CA GLY A 145 6.78 18.19 23.48
C GLY A 145 6.53 19.10 24.69
N GLY A 146 7.03 18.70 25.86
CA GLY A 146 6.96 19.45 27.11
C GLY A 146 5.80 19.07 28.03
N CYS A 147 5.47 19.96 28.97
CA CYS A 147 4.35 19.81 29.89
C CYS A 147 3.45 21.03 29.87
N GLY A 148 2.21 20.86 30.29
CA GLY A 148 1.25 21.94 30.28
C GLY A 148 -0.13 21.52 30.74
N ARG A 149 -1.08 22.44 30.57
CA ARG A 149 -2.46 22.25 30.99
C ARG A 149 -3.42 22.66 29.89
N LEU A 150 -4.42 21.84 29.61
CA LEU A 150 -5.54 22.17 28.74
C LEU A 150 -6.83 22.12 29.56
N TRP A 151 -7.66 23.16 29.45
CA TRP A 151 -9.00 23.15 30.02
C TRP A 151 -10.04 23.13 28.90
N ILE A 152 -11.08 22.33 29.10
CA ILE A 152 -12.22 22.20 28.21
C ILE A 152 -13.49 22.36 29.04
N ALA A 153 -14.42 23.19 28.55
CA ALA A 153 -15.72 23.42 29.18
C ALA A 153 -16.85 23.40 28.14
N ASP A 154 -18.07 23.13 28.59
CA ASP A 154 -19.32 23.19 27.82
C ASP A 154 -19.27 22.42 26.48
N LEU A 155 -18.93 21.13 26.53
CA LEU A 155 -18.90 20.28 25.34
C LEU A 155 -20.33 20.03 24.86
N ARG A 156 -20.65 20.55 23.67
CA ARG A 156 -21.99 20.58 23.12
C ARG A 156 -22.01 20.14 21.66
N LEU A 157 -23.12 19.54 21.25
CA LEU A 157 -23.44 19.23 19.86
C LEU A 157 -24.52 20.18 19.38
N GLU A 158 -24.23 20.94 18.32
CA GLU A 158 -25.19 21.77 17.63
C GLU A 158 -25.76 21.01 16.43
N ASP A 159 -27.05 20.72 16.47
CA ASP A 159 -27.80 20.20 15.32
C ASP A 159 -28.16 21.34 14.37
N ARG A 160 -27.62 21.23 13.17
CA ARG A 160 -27.75 22.17 12.06
C ARG A 160 -28.61 21.60 10.93
N THR A 161 -29.25 20.47 11.18
CA THR A 161 -30.26 19.90 10.29
C THR A 161 -31.41 20.91 10.12
N PRO A 162 -31.90 21.14 8.89
CA PRO A 162 -32.95 22.13 8.66
C PRO A 162 -34.21 21.84 9.47
N SER A 163 -34.69 22.83 10.21
CA SER A 163 -35.94 22.72 10.98
C SER A 163 -37.19 22.98 10.15
N GLN A 164 -37.05 23.53 8.94
CA GLN A 164 -38.15 23.81 8.01
C GLN A 164 -37.69 23.68 6.55
N PRO A 165 -38.57 23.31 5.61
CA PRO A 165 -38.24 23.28 4.18
C PRO A 165 -37.95 24.69 3.66
N PRO A 166 -37.10 24.83 2.62
CA PRO A 166 -36.87 26.13 2.00
C PRO A 166 -38.14 26.67 1.34
N SER A 167 -38.25 27.99 1.28
CA SER A 167 -39.21 28.63 0.38
C SER A 167 -38.66 28.66 -1.04
N VAL A 168 -39.53 28.42 -2.02
CA VAL A 168 -39.15 28.34 -3.44
C VAL A 168 -39.91 29.37 -4.27
N ARG A 169 -39.22 30.00 -5.22
CA ARG A 169 -39.83 30.89 -6.22
C ARG A 169 -39.11 30.75 -7.56
N ALA A 170 -39.81 30.99 -8.66
CA ALA A 170 -39.23 31.00 -10.00
C ALA A 170 -39.44 32.33 -10.72
N SER A 171 -38.63 32.59 -11.74
CA SER A 171 -38.76 33.77 -12.60
C SER A 171 -39.96 33.69 -13.54
N SER A 172 -40.39 32.47 -13.88
CA SER A 172 -41.57 32.19 -14.71
C SER A 172 -42.05 30.74 -14.49
N GLU A 173 -43.34 30.49 -14.70
CA GLU A 173 -44.00 29.21 -14.40
C GLU A 173 -45.13 28.97 -15.41
N GLN A 174 -45.33 27.72 -15.83
CA GLN A 174 -46.51 27.28 -16.59
C GLN A 174 -47.68 26.91 -15.63
N PRO A 175 -48.95 27.08 -16.04
CA PRO A 175 -50.09 26.69 -15.20
C PRO A 175 -50.06 25.20 -14.81
N GLY A 176 -50.10 24.89 -13.51
CA GLY A 176 -50.01 23.51 -12.99
C GLY A 176 -48.60 22.92 -12.93
N GLN A 177 -47.57 23.73 -13.22
CA GLN A 177 -46.15 23.40 -13.15
C GLN A 177 -45.40 24.49 -12.37
N GLU A 178 -45.97 24.85 -11.21
CA GLU A 178 -45.47 25.91 -10.33
C GLU A 178 -44.15 25.53 -9.64
N ALA A 179 -43.41 26.53 -9.14
CA ALA A 179 -42.09 26.30 -8.52
C ALA A 179 -42.12 25.33 -7.31
N GLY A 180 -43.27 25.22 -6.63
CA GLY A 180 -43.47 24.31 -5.51
C GLY A 180 -43.34 22.82 -5.85
N CYS A 181 -43.51 22.43 -7.11
CA CYS A 181 -43.43 21.03 -7.53
C CYS A 181 -42.05 20.41 -7.25
N VAL A 182 -40.97 21.19 -7.32
CA VAL A 182 -39.59 20.64 -7.18
C VAL A 182 -39.25 20.14 -5.76
N LEU A 183 -40.12 20.43 -4.78
CA LEU A 183 -39.95 20.07 -3.37
C LEU A 183 -41.09 19.18 -2.84
N ASP A 184 -42.06 18.77 -3.67
CA ASP A 184 -43.23 18.02 -3.22
C ASP A 184 -42.98 16.50 -3.10
N GLY A 185 -41.82 16.02 -3.56
CA GLY A 185 -41.39 14.62 -3.52
C GLY A 185 -42.13 13.70 -4.48
N ARG A 186 -42.85 14.24 -5.47
CA ARG A 186 -43.64 13.47 -6.43
C ARG A 186 -42.93 13.41 -7.78
N SER A 187 -42.88 12.22 -8.37
CA SER A 187 -42.26 12.02 -9.68
C SER A 187 -43.18 12.38 -10.87
N ASP A 188 -44.45 12.74 -10.60
CA ASP A 188 -45.48 13.05 -11.60
C ASP A 188 -45.80 14.55 -11.69
N THR A 189 -45.08 15.39 -10.95
CA THR A 189 -45.16 16.85 -10.99
C THR A 189 -43.79 17.42 -11.37
N ALA A 190 -43.76 18.59 -12.00
CA ALA A 190 -42.52 19.26 -12.38
C ALA A 190 -42.73 20.77 -12.48
N TRP A 191 -41.71 21.55 -12.13
CA TRP A 191 -41.64 22.95 -12.51
C TRP A 191 -41.22 23.09 -13.97
N CYS A 192 -41.90 23.95 -14.72
CA CYS A 192 -41.52 24.29 -16.09
C CYS A 192 -41.62 25.80 -16.29
N ALA A 193 -40.55 26.40 -16.81
CA ALA A 193 -40.53 27.81 -17.11
C ALA A 193 -41.44 28.15 -18.31
N ALA A 194 -42.11 29.31 -18.26
CA ALA A 194 -42.94 29.76 -19.36
C ALA A 194 -42.12 30.19 -20.60
N HIS A 195 -40.88 30.63 -20.36
CA HIS A 195 -39.91 31.05 -21.37
C HIS A 195 -38.50 30.95 -20.77
N LEU A 196 -37.49 30.81 -21.63
CA LEU A 196 -36.07 30.91 -21.26
C LEU A 196 -35.49 32.27 -21.70
N PRO A 197 -34.49 32.83 -21.01
CA PRO A 197 -33.85 32.28 -19.81
C PRO A 197 -34.77 32.35 -18.58
N ALA A 198 -34.58 31.43 -17.64
CA ALA A 198 -35.37 31.34 -16.42
C ALA A 198 -34.51 30.95 -15.22
N TRP A 199 -35.04 31.12 -14.02
CA TRP A 199 -34.40 30.62 -12.82
C TRP A 199 -35.42 30.12 -11.82
N ILE A 200 -34.99 29.18 -10.97
CA ILE A 200 -35.69 28.76 -9.76
C ILE A 200 -34.75 28.92 -8.57
N GLU A 201 -35.27 29.43 -7.46
CA GLU A 201 -34.50 29.86 -6.30
C GLU A 201 -35.08 29.29 -5.01
N LEU A 202 -34.18 28.89 -4.12
CA LEU A 202 -34.44 28.44 -2.76
C LEU A 202 -33.94 29.49 -1.77
N ASP A 203 -34.80 29.90 -0.83
CA ASP A 203 -34.41 30.63 0.39
C ASP A 203 -34.49 29.68 1.58
N PHE A 204 -33.33 29.34 2.15
CA PHE A 204 -33.22 28.49 3.35
C PHE A 204 -33.55 29.25 4.64
N HIS A 205 -33.87 30.55 4.55
CA HIS A 205 -34.15 31.49 5.65
C HIS A 205 -32.91 31.88 6.47
N GLU A 206 -31.94 30.97 6.59
CA GLU A 206 -30.64 31.16 7.23
C GLU A 206 -29.52 30.52 6.38
N PRO A 207 -28.25 30.92 6.57
CA PRO A 207 -27.14 30.28 5.88
C PRO A 207 -27.05 28.77 6.19
N ARG A 208 -26.93 27.96 5.15
CA ARG A 208 -26.92 26.51 5.22
C ARG A 208 -25.68 25.95 4.53
N ASP A 209 -25.03 24.97 5.18
CA ASP A 209 -23.97 24.18 4.57
C ASP A 209 -24.56 23.01 3.75
N TYR A 210 -23.95 22.72 2.61
CA TYR A 210 -24.35 21.66 1.69
C TYR A 210 -23.15 21.20 0.88
N SER A 211 -23.09 19.93 0.48
CA SER A 211 -21.96 19.39 -0.29
C SER A 211 -22.32 18.97 -1.71
N ALA A 212 -23.60 18.82 -2.01
CA ALA A 212 -24.06 18.45 -3.34
C ALA A 212 -25.51 18.87 -3.58
N LEU A 213 -25.88 18.87 -4.86
CA LEU A 213 -27.23 19.13 -5.35
C LEU A 213 -27.57 18.07 -6.39
N ILE A 214 -28.69 17.37 -6.26
CA ILE A 214 -29.17 16.41 -7.26
C ILE A 214 -30.42 16.98 -7.94
N LEU A 215 -30.36 17.16 -9.25
CA LEU A 215 -31.46 17.66 -10.06
C LEU A 215 -32.10 16.51 -10.83
N HIS A 216 -33.41 16.37 -10.74
CA HIS A 216 -34.19 15.34 -11.43
C HIS A 216 -35.08 15.97 -12.48
N TRP A 217 -34.98 15.51 -13.73
CA TRP A 217 -35.69 16.06 -14.88
C TRP A 217 -36.79 15.11 -15.36
N GLU A 218 -37.90 15.65 -15.88
CA GLU A 218 -39.02 14.85 -16.43
C GLU A 218 -38.62 14.10 -17.71
N GLY A 219 -37.64 14.65 -18.43
CA GLY A 219 -37.03 14.09 -19.64
C GLY A 219 -35.57 14.55 -19.74
N ALA A 220 -35.07 14.78 -20.95
CA ALA A 220 -33.74 15.37 -21.10
C ALA A 220 -33.66 16.72 -20.38
N GLY A 221 -32.65 16.89 -19.53
CA GLY A 221 -32.37 18.15 -18.83
C GLY A 221 -32.02 19.30 -19.78
N PRO A 222 -31.78 20.50 -19.23
CA PRO A 222 -31.43 21.69 -20.01
C PRO A 222 -30.09 21.51 -20.71
N HIS A 223 -29.97 22.07 -21.92
CA HIS A 223 -28.70 22.12 -22.66
C HIS A 223 -27.57 22.73 -21.83
N ALA A 224 -27.86 23.77 -21.05
CA ALA A 224 -26.92 24.41 -20.14
C ALA A 224 -27.62 24.93 -18.89
N PHE A 225 -26.93 24.91 -17.76
CA PHE A 225 -27.41 25.48 -16.51
C PHE A 225 -26.27 26.00 -15.62
N GLU A 226 -26.61 26.89 -14.69
CA GLU A 226 -25.69 27.39 -13.66
C GLU A 226 -26.31 27.24 -12.27
N ILE A 227 -25.46 26.95 -11.28
CA ILE A 227 -25.82 27.01 -9.87
C ILE A 227 -25.16 28.25 -9.26
N LEU A 228 -25.99 29.13 -8.70
CA LEU A 228 -25.57 30.37 -8.08
C LEU A 228 -25.95 30.38 -6.60
N ALA A 229 -25.09 30.95 -5.76
CA ALA A 229 -25.35 31.16 -4.34
C ALA A 229 -25.37 32.64 -3.98
N SER A 230 -26.14 32.98 -2.94
CA SER A 230 -26.19 34.33 -2.39
C SER A 230 -26.49 34.30 -0.89
N ASP A 231 -25.95 35.27 -0.15
CA ASP A 231 -26.20 35.42 1.29
C ASP A 231 -27.28 36.47 1.57
N ASP A 232 -27.52 37.40 0.62
CA ASP A 232 -28.45 38.52 0.73
C ASP A 232 -29.62 38.47 -0.28
N GLY A 233 -29.55 37.59 -1.29
CA GLY A 233 -30.51 37.46 -2.38
C GLY A 233 -30.29 38.47 -3.53
N GLU A 234 -29.31 39.37 -3.39
CA GLU A 234 -28.99 40.45 -4.33
C GLU A 234 -27.67 40.19 -5.07
N THR A 235 -26.63 39.80 -4.32
CA THR A 235 -25.29 39.51 -4.84
C THR A 235 -25.13 38.02 -5.05
N TRP A 236 -24.97 37.60 -6.30
CA TRP A 236 -24.88 36.19 -6.69
C TRP A 236 -23.46 35.82 -7.09
N ARG A 237 -22.98 34.70 -6.57
CA ARG A 237 -21.71 34.07 -6.96
C ARG A 237 -21.97 32.73 -7.65
N PRO A 238 -21.28 32.39 -8.75
CA PRO A 238 -21.39 31.07 -9.35
C PRO A 238 -20.72 30.02 -8.46
N LEU A 239 -21.39 28.89 -8.30
CA LEU A 239 -20.85 27.68 -7.67
C LEU A 239 -20.55 26.58 -8.68
N HIS A 240 -21.38 26.45 -9.72
CA HIS A 240 -21.20 25.47 -10.80
C HIS A 240 -21.75 26.02 -12.11
N ALA A 241 -21.12 25.65 -13.23
CA ALA A 241 -21.59 25.97 -14.57
C ALA A 241 -21.48 24.72 -15.45
N ALA A 242 -22.60 24.31 -16.01
CA ALA A 242 -22.73 23.18 -16.91
C ALA A 242 -23.08 23.72 -18.31
N PRO A 243 -22.10 24.06 -19.16
CA PRO A 243 -22.37 24.60 -20.51
C PRO A 243 -22.93 23.54 -21.47
N ARG A 244 -22.83 22.27 -21.09
CA ARG A 244 -23.39 21.11 -21.79
C ARG A 244 -24.01 20.17 -20.76
N SER A 245 -25.29 19.90 -20.89
CA SER A 245 -26.04 18.97 -20.04
C SER A 245 -27.22 18.45 -20.85
N ARG A 246 -27.58 17.18 -20.67
CA ARG A 246 -28.83 16.57 -21.22
C ARG A 246 -29.32 15.37 -20.40
N GLY A 247 -28.71 15.09 -19.26
CA GLY A 247 -29.05 13.94 -18.42
C GLY A 247 -30.46 14.02 -17.83
N LEU A 248 -31.02 12.87 -17.49
CA LEU A 248 -32.27 12.77 -16.70
C LEU A 248 -32.04 13.14 -15.22
N CYS A 249 -30.80 13.00 -14.77
CA CYS A 249 -30.32 13.37 -13.45
C CYS A 249 -29.02 14.18 -13.61
N SER A 250 -28.93 15.32 -12.94
CA SER A 250 -27.72 16.16 -12.93
C SER A 250 -27.21 16.27 -11.48
N PRO A 251 -26.27 15.40 -11.08
CA PRO A 251 -25.62 15.53 -9.79
C PRO A 251 -24.54 16.62 -9.84
N VAL A 252 -24.54 17.54 -8.89
CA VAL A 252 -23.60 18.67 -8.82
C VAL A 252 -22.85 18.62 -7.50
N TYR A 253 -21.52 18.59 -7.55
CA TYR A 253 -20.65 18.60 -6.37
C TYR A 253 -20.32 20.03 -5.94
N LEU A 254 -20.57 20.35 -4.67
CA LEU A 254 -20.48 21.69 -4.09
C LEU A 254 -19.66 21.65 -2.78
N PRO A 255 -18.35 21.34 -2.83
CA PRO A 255 -17.53 21.05 -1.62
C PRO A 255 -17.58 22.14 -0.56
N ASP A 256 -17.55 23.40 -0.99
CA ASP A 256 -17.53 24.59 -0.13
C ASP A 256 -18.91 25.29 -0.06
N GLY A 257 -19.99 24.54 -0.34
CA GLY A 257 -21.34 25.07 -0.37
C GLY A 257 -21.77 25.62 0.99
N CYS A 258 -21.98 26.93 1.07
CA CYS A 258 -22.57 27.61 2.20
C CYS A 258 -23.28 28.87 1.69
N SER A 259 -24.60 28.97 1.88
CA SER A 259 -25.36 30.19 1.56
C SER A 259 -26.77 30.16 2.14
N ARG A 260 -27.43 31.32 2.18
CA ARG A 260 -28.87 31.40 2.50
C ARG A 260 -29.74 31.14 1.27
N PHE A 261 -29.32 31.63 0.12
CA PHE A 261 -30.03 31.45 -1.14
C PHE A 261 -29.23 30.59 -2.11
N LEU A 262 -29.93 29.74 -2.84
CA LEU A 262 -29.39 28.93 -3.93
C LEU A 262 -30.31 29.07 -5.15
N ARG A 263 -29.73 29.25 -6.34
CA ARG A 263 -30.48 29.46 -7.58
C ARG A 263 -29.95 28.56 -8.68
N LEU A 264 -30.86 27.87 -9.35
CA LEU A 264 -30.61 27.18 -10.62
C LEU A 264 -31.02 28.13 -11.75
N GLY A 265 -30.06 28.55 -12.56
CA GLY A 265 -30.25 29.35 -13.75
C GLY A 265 -30.30 28.48 -15.00
N LEU A 266 -31.31 28.70 -15.86
CA LEU A 266 -31.46 28.07 -17.16
C LEU A 266 -31.24 29.13 -18.25
N GLU A 267 -30.31 28.84 -19.17
CA GLU A 267 -30.02 29.73 -20.30
C GLU A 267 -31.02 29.57 -21.44
N ALA A 268 -31.05 30.54 -22.36
CA ALA A 268 -31.87 30.45 -23.56
C ALA A 268 -31.22 29.52 -24.59
N GLY A 269 -31.81 28.34 -24.81
CA GLY A 269 -31.49 27.48 -25.96
C GLY A 269 -32.16 27.97 -27.25
N GLU A 270 -31.55 27.73 -28.41
CA GLU A 270 -32.17 28.06 -29.70
C GLU A 270 -33.39 27.16 -29.97
N GLY A 271 -34.60 27.66 -29.67
CA GLY A 271 -35.86 27.04 -30.05
C GLY A 271 -36.28 25.80 -29.23
N GLU A 272 -35.55 25.47 -28.16
CA GLU A 272 -35.91 24.37 -27.25
C GLU A 272 -36.94 24.82 -26.20
N PRO A 273 -37.94 23.97 -25.86
CA PRO A 273 -38.85 24.23 -24.76
C PRO A 273 -38.09 24.16 -23.42
N ALA A 274 -38.62 24.85 -22.40
CA ALA A 274 -38.06 24.73 -21.05
C ALA A 274 -38.20 23.28 -20.55
N PRO A 275 -37.14 22.66 -20.00
CA PRO A 275 -37.23 21.32 -19.43
C PRO A 275 -38.05 21.34 -18.15
N GLY A 276 -38.79 20.26 -17.90
CA GLY A 276 -39.49 20.04 -16.63
C GLY A 276 -38.51 19.57 -15.55
N LEU A 277 -38.38 20.32 -14.46
CA LEU A 277 -37.64 19.93 -13.26
C LEU A 277 -38.58 19.26 -12.28
N VAL A 278 -38.43 17.95 -12.08
CA VAL A 278 -39.25 17.13 -11.17
C VAL A 278 -38.85 17.34 -9.72
N GLY A 279 -37.54 17.40 -9.46
CA GLY A 279 -37.04 17.43 -8.09
C GLY A 279 -35.69 18.12 -7.96
N LEU A 280 -35.50 18.78 -6.83
CA LEU A 280 -34.23 19.38 -6.43
C LEU A 280 -33.88 18.90 -5.02
N GLU A 281 -32.82 18.11 -4.91
CA GLU A 281 -32.35 17.56 -3.64
C GLU A 281 -31.03 18.21 -3.19
N LEU A 282 -31.11 19.08 -2.18
CA LEU A 282 -29.91 19.61 -1.55
C LEU A 282 -29.35 18.62 -0.52
N LYS A 283 -28.10 18.19 -0.71
CA LYS A 283 -27.44 17.24 0.19
C LYS A 283 -26.62 17.95 1.27
N PRO A 284 -26.70 17.52 2.53
CA PRO A 284 -25.97 18.11 3.64
C PRO A 284 -24.45 17.99 3.44
N GLU A 285 -23.66 18.71 4.21
CA GLU A 285 -22.20 18.67 4.15
C GLU A 285 -21.57 17.31 4.50
N THR A 286 -22.33 16.44 5.19
CA THR A 286 -21.92 15.06 5.51
C THR A 286 -22.01 14.12 4.31
N PHE A 287 -22.82 14.45 3.29
CA PHE A 287 -23.00 13.61 2.11
C PHE A 287 -21.71 13.48 1.30
N ALA A 288 -21.03 14.58 0.98
CA ALA A 288 -19.80 14.54 0.19
C ALA A 288 -18.72 15.46 0.77
N ARG A 289 -17.95 14.95 1.74
CA ARG A 289 -16.79 15.66 2.31
C ARG A 289 -15.59 15.69 1.37
N SER A 290 -15.59 14.81 0.38
CA SER A 290 -14.59 14.71 -0.69
C SER A 290 -15.27 14.35 -2.02
N ILE A 291 -14.57 14.53 -3.13
CA ILE A 291 -15.05 14.08 -4.44
C ILE A 291 -15.21 12.55 -4.50
N ALA A 292 -14.41 11.82 -3.72
CA ALA A 292 -14.55 10.37 -3.58
C ALA A 292 -15.87 10.02 -2.88
N ASP A 293 -16.21 10.69 -1.77
CA ASP A 293 -17.50 10.49 -1.10
C ASP A 293 -18.68 10.82 -2.03
N PHE A 294 -18.56 11.88 -2.84
CA PHE A 294 -19.56 12.21 -3.86
C PHE A 294 -19.79 11.02 -4.80
N PHE A 295 -18.73 10.46 -5.38
CA PHE A 295 -18.87 9.30 -6.28
C PHE A 295 -19.30 8.02 -5.56
N HIS A 296 -18.93 7.81 -4.30
CA HIS A 296 -19.44 6.68 -3.51
C HIS A 296 -20.97 6.71 -3.41
N HIS A 297 -21.55 7.88 -3.14
CA HIS A 297 -23.00 8.03 -3.07
C HIS A 297 -23.67 7.91 -4.45
N LEU A 298 -23.04 8.42 -5.52
CA LEU A 298 -23.55 8.20 -6.88
C LEU A 298 -23.54 6.73 -7.26
N ALA A 299 -22.49 5.99 -6.88
CA ALA A 299 -22.38 4.56 -7.11
C ALA A 299 -23.43 3.79 -6.32
N GLU A 300 -23.63 4.11 -5.03
CA GLU A 300 -24.65 3.49 -4.18
C GLU A 300 -26.08 3.62 -4.75
N GLN A 301 -26.38 4.75 -5.40
CA GLN A 301 -27.68 4.99 -6.04
C GLN A 301 -27.78 4.40 -7.45
N SER A 302 -26.70 3.82 -7.97
CA SER A 302 -26.63 3.26 -9.32
C SER A 302 -26.62 1.73 -9.28
N PRO A 303 -27.08 1.06 -10.36
CA PRO A 303 -26.90 -0.38 -10.49
C PRO A 303 -25.43 -0.77 -10.34
N CYS A 304 -25.16 -1.84 -9.59
CA CYS A 304 -23.81 -2.37 -9.40
C CYS A 304 -23.14 -2.66 -10.76
N GLY A 305 -21.83 -2.38 -10.86
CA GLY A 305 -21.05 -2.53 -12.09
C GLY A 305 -21.02 -1.30 -13.00
N LEU A 306 -21.79 -0.23 -12.71
CA LEU A 306 -21.74 1.02 -13.49
C LEU A 306 -20.47 1.85 -13.22
N TYR A 307 -19.91 1.68 -12.03
CA TYR A 307 -18.66 2.28 -11.58
C TYR A 307 -17.62 1.19 -11.26
N PRO A 308 -16.33 1.55 -11.19
CA PRO A 308 -15.31 0.70 -10.60
C PRO A 308 -15.72 0.12 -9.24
N ARG A 309 -15.38 -1.14 -8.97
CA ARG A 309 -15.73 -1.87 -7.74
C ARG A 309 -15.49 -1.07 -6.47
N TRP A 310 -14.35 -0.38 -6.37
CA TRP A 310 -14.00 0.36 -5.18
C TRP A 310 -14.94 1.54 -4.88
N LEU A 311 -15.68 2.06 -5.87
CA LEU A 311 -16.70 3.07 -5.62
C LEU A 311 -17.90 2.52 -4.84
N TYR A 312 -18.09 1.20 -4.81
CA TYR A 312 -19.05 0.53 -3.93
C TYR A 312 -18.45 0.18 -2.55
N ARG A 313 -17.30 0.78 -2.18
CA ARG A 313 -16.56 0.53 -0.93
C ARG A 313 -16.08 -0.93 -0.78
N GLU A 314 -15.88 -1.63 -1.90
CA GLU A 314 -15.24 -2.94 -1.92
C GLU A 314 -13.76 -2.82 -2.30
N GLN A 315 -12.87 -3.44 -1.53
CA GLN A 315 -11.45 -3.52 -1.90
C GLN A 315 -11.29 -4.19 -3.27
N THR A 316 -10.50 -3.55 -4.14
CA THR A 316 -10.02 -4.14 -5.39
C THR A 316 -8.53 -4.43 -5.29
N TYR A 317 -8.09 -5.52 -5.90
CA TYR A 317 -6.67 -5.85 -5.97
C TYR A 317 -6.10 -5.54 -7.35
N TRP A 318 -4.87 -5.03 -7.38
CA TRP A 318 -4.15 -4.70 -8.60
C TRP A 318 -2.72 -5.25 -8.57
N THR A 319 -2.13 -5.43 -9.74
CA THR A 319 -0.71 -5.74 -9.92
C THR A 319 -0.07 -4.76 -10.90
N ALA A 320 1.26 -4.78 -11.00
CA ALA A 320 2.04 -3.85 -11.80
C ALA A 320 2.45 -4.47 -13.15
N ILE A 321 2.51 -3.65 -14.20
CA ILE A 321 2.95 -4.05 -15.54
C ILE A 321 4.05 -3.10 -16.02
N ASP A 322 5.24 -3.65 -16.26
CA ASP A 322 6.34 -3.00 -16.97
C ASP A 322 7.26 -4.07 -17.59
N ILE A 323 8.33 -3.64 -18.25
CA ILE A 323 9.49 -4.46 -18.59
C ILE A 323 10.43 -4.59 -17.37
N PRO A 324 11.35 -5.57 -17.33
CA PRO A 324 12.26 -5.75 -16.19
C PRO A 324 13.19 -4.59 -15.82
N ASP A 325 13.40 -3.65 -16.76
CA ASP A 325 14.24 -2.46 -16.61
C ASP A 325 13.40 -1.19 -16.89
N GLY A 326 12.18 -1.21 -16.34
CA GLY A 326 11.19 -0.15 -16.44
C GLY A 326 11.50 1.09 -15.60
N THR A 327 10.50 1.97 -15.47
CA THR A 327 10.63 3.20 -14.66
C THR A 327 9.37 3.56 -13.88
N VAL A 328 8.21 3.51 -14.55
CA VAL A 328 6.91 3.80 -13.96
C VAL A 328 5.94 2.74 -14.48
N PRO A 329 5.61 1.73 -13.68
CA PRO A 329 4.72 0.67 -14.12
C PRO A 329 3.26 1.15 -14.21
N ALA A 330 2.53 0.54 -15.14
CA ALA A 330 1.07 0.60 -15.18
C ALA A 330 0.48 -0.27 -14.07
N LEU A 331 -0.75 0.01 -13.63
CA LEU A 331 -1.52 -0.87 -12.76
C LEU A 331 -2.61 -1.59 -13.56
N PHE A 332 -2.87 -2.84 -13.17
CA PHE A 332 -3.92 -3.69 -13.71
C PHE A 332 -4.72 -4.30 -12.57
N ASN A 333 -6.02 -4.01 -12.49
CA ASN A 333 -6.87 -4.55 -11.43
C ASN A 333 -7.55 -5.87 -11.83
N GLU A 334 -8.10 -6.58 -10.84
CA GLU A 334 -8.72 -7.89 -11.04
C GLU A 334 -9.93 -7.86 -11.98
N ASP A 335 -10.58 -6.70 -12.13
CA ASP A 335 -11.73 -6.49 -13.02
C ASP A 335 -11.30 -6.12 -14.46
N GLY A 336 -10.00 -5.93 -14.73
CA GLY A 336 -9.48 -5.55 -16.05
C GLY A 336 -9.36 -4.04 -16.29
N LEU A 337 -9.52 -3.22 -15.24
CA LEU A 337 -9.23 -1.79 -15.23
C LEU A 337 -7.72 -1.55 -15.26
N ILE A 338 -7.28 -0.58 -16.06
CA ILE A 338 -5.85 -0.28 -16.24
C ILE A 338 -5.57 1.20 -16.00
N GLU A 339 -4.50 1.50 -15.27
CA GLU A 339 -3.97 2.85 -15.08
C GLU A 339 -2.54 2.90 -15.63
N VAL A 340 -2.30 3.62 -16.72
CA VAL A 340 -1.03 3.56 -17.47
C VAL A 340 0.11 4.33 -16.81
N ALA A 341 -0.23 5.43 -16.14
CA ALA A 341 0.72 6.34 -15.52
C ALA A 341 0.28 6.66 -14.08
N ARG A 342 1.22 7.12 -13.26
CA ARG A 342 0.95 7.49 -11.86
C ARG A 342 -0.16 8.56 -11.80
N ALA A 343 -1.18 8.30 -10.98
CA ALA A 343 -2.33 9.18 -10.81
C ALA A 343 -3.05 9.51 -12.13
N GLY A 344 -2.99 8.58 -13.09
CA GLY A 344 -3.60 8.71 -14.40
C GLY A 344 -5.07 8.31 -14.43
N HIS A 345 -5.69 8.56 -15.59
CA HIS A 345 -7.04 8.07 -15.88
C HIS A 345 -7.06 6.55 -16.04
N ALA A 346 -8.23 5.97 -15.81
CA ALA A 346 -8.45 4.55 -15.99
C ALA A 346 -8.93 4.23 -17.40
N ILE A 347 -8.43 3.11 -17.92
CA ILE A 347 -8.90 2.45 -19.13
C ILE A 347 -9.75 1.26 -18.69
N GLU A 348 -11.03 1.28 -19.03
CA GLU A 348 -12.01 0.28 -18.55
C GLU A 348 -12.66 -0.45 -19.74
N PRO A 349 -12.71 -1.78 -19.75
CA PRO A 349 -13.53 -2.51 -20.72
C PRO A 349 -15.01 -2.49 -20.31
N LEU A 350 -15.89 -2.35 -21.31
CA LEU A 350 -17.33 -2.52 -21.15
C LEU A 350 -17.88 -3.31 -22.32
N LEU A 351 -18.62 -4.39 -22.04
CA LEU A 351 -19.20 -5.24 -23.09
C LEU A 351 -20.72 -5.04 -23.16
N CYS A 352 -21.26 -4.89 -24.37
CA CYS A 352 -22.70 -4.91 -24.61
C CYS A 352 -23.04 -6.11 -25.50
N VAL A 353 -23.71 -7.11 -24.92
CA VAL A 353 -24.09 -8.34 -25.61
C VAL A 353 -25.60 -8.31 -25.87
N ARG A 354 -26.01 -8.39 -27.14
CA ARG A 354 -27.44 -8.37 -27.54
C ARG A 354 -28.22 -7.18 -26.92
N GLY A 355 -27.58 -6.01 -26.87
CA GLY A 355 -28.16 -4.79 -26.30
C GLY A 355 -28.21 -4.73 -24.78
N LYS A 356 -27.65 -5.72 -24.07
CA LYS A 356 -27.50 -5.69 -22.60
C LYS A 356 -26.06 -5.44 -22.22
N ARG A 357 -25.85 -4.52 -21.29
CA ARG A 357 -24.54 -4.28 -20.67
C ARG A 357 -24.13 -5.51 -19.86
N LEU A 358 -22.85 -5.84 -19.93
CA LEU A 358 -22.18 -6.84 -19.13
C LEU A 358 -20.93 -6.19 -18.51
N THR A 359 -20.82 -6.28 -17.19
CA THR A 359 -19.76 -5.68 -16.38
C THR A 359 -19.13 -6.73 -15.46
N TRP A 360 -18.15 -6.32 -14.65
CA TRP A 360 -17.59 -7.16 -13.59
C TRP A 360 -18.66 -7.66 -12.59
N ALA A 361 -19.75 -6.91 -12.37
CA ALA A 361 -20.80 -7.26 -11.43
C ALA A 361 -21.75 -8.36 -11.95
N ASP A 362 -21.76 -8.56 -13.27
CA ASP A 362 -22.62 -9.53 -13.96
C ASP A 362 -21.92 -10.88 -14.20
N CYS A 363 -20.65 -11.00 -13.81
CA CYS A 363 -19.78 -12.11 -14.15
C CYS A 363 -19.08 -12.70 -12.93
N THR A 364 -18.57 -13.93 -13.06
CA THR A 364 -17.51 -14.40 -12.16
C THR A 364 -16.18 -13.88 -12.67
N VAL A 365 -15.55 -12.98 -11.91
CA VAL A 365 -14.24 -12.40 -12.24
C VAL A 365 -13.13 -13.29 -11.69
N GLU A 366 -12.25 -13.75 -12.58
CA GLU A 366 -11.12 -14.61 -12.25
C GLU A 366 -9.81 -13.95 -12.71
N PRO A 367 -8.99 -13.40 -11.80
CA PRO A 367 -7.65 -12.98 -12.15
C PRO A 367 -6.79 -14.21 -12.49
N SER A 368 -5.83 -14.04 -13.40
CA SER A 368 -4.82 -15.06 -13.69
C SER A 368 -3.55 -14.43 -14.30
N LEU A 369 -2.57 -15.27 -14.64
CA LEU A 369 -1.43 -14.91 -15.48
C LEU A 369 -1.55 -15.63 -16.84
N LEU A 370 -1.12 -14.99 -17.92
CA LEU A 370 -1.14 -15.60 -19.26
C LEU A 370 -0.32 -16.89 -19.29
N GLN A 371 0.87 -16.85 -18.72
CA GLN A 371 1.76 -17.99 -18.56
C GLN A 371 2.38 -17.91 -17.16
N PRO A 372 1.78 -18.53 -16.14
CA PRO A 372 2.35 -18.54 -14.79
C PRO A 372 3.78 -19.13 -14.81
N PRO A 373 4.72 -18.56 -14.05
CA PRO A 373 4.58 -17.44 -13.13
C PRO A 373 4.94 -16.06 -13.72
N LEU A 374 5.03 -15.93 -15.05
CA LEU A 374 5.45 -14.67 -15.68
C LEU A 374 4.43 -13.55 -15.40
N PRO A 375 4.88 -12.31 -15.15
CA PRO A 375 4.04 -11.19 -14.71
C PRO A 375 3.27 -10.56 -15.88
N ILE A 376 2.48 -11.37 -16.58
CA ILE A 376 1.60 -10.95 -17.68
C ILE A 376 0.16 -11.20 -17.20
N PRO A 377 -0.48 -10.22 -16.55
CA PRO A 377 -1.76 -10.41 -15.89
C PRO A 377 -2.91 -10.55 -16.88
N ARG A 378 -3.94 -11.26 -16.42
CA ARG A 378 -5.23 -11.39 -17.07
C ARG A 378 -6.37 -11.21 -16.08
N SER A 379 -7.49 -10.69 -16.57
CA SER A 379 -8.79 -10.73 -15.91
C SER A 379 -9.76 -11.47 -16.83
N LEU A 380 -10.40 -12.52 -16.33
CA LEU A 380 -11.43 -13.27 -17.05
C LEU A 380 -12.79 -12.99 -16.45
N TRP A 381 -13.73 -12.53 -17.27
CA TRP A 381 -15.14 -12.42 -16.92
C TRP A 381 -15.86 -13.63 -17.49
N ASN A 382 -16.26 -14.54 -16.61
CA ASN A 382 -16.93 -15.78 -16.98
C ASN A 382 -18.45 -15.67 -16.80
N THR A 383 -19.18 -16.14 -17.80
CA THR A 383 -20.63 -16.40 -17.77
C THR A 383 -20.89 -17.83 -18.29
N GLU A 384 -22.15 -18.25 -18.38
CA GLU A 384 -22.51 -19.55 -18.95
C GLU A 384 -22.13 -19.67 -20.44
N ASP A 385 -22.37 -18.61 -21.22
CA ASP A 385 -22.31 -18.63 -22.70
C ASP A 385 -21.06 -17.96 -23.29
N LEU A 386 -20.28 -17.21 -22.50
CA LEU A 386 -19.10 -16.50 -23.00
C LEU A 386 -18.02 -16.31 -21.94
N VAL A 387 -16.80 -16.06 -22.42
CA VAL A 387 -15.68 -15.55 -21.62
C VAL A 387 -15.12 -14.30 -22.26
N PHE A 388 -14.96 -13.26 -21.47
CA PHE A 388 -14.28 -12.04 -21.85
C PHE A 388 -12.96 -11.92 -21.09
N GLU A 389 -11.85 -11.90 -21.80
CA GLU A 389 -10.50 -11.84 -21.25
C GLU A 389 -9.86 -10.49 -21.56
N THR A 390 -9.36 -9.80 -20.53
CA THR A 390 -8.43 -8.68 -20.67
C THR A 390 -7.02 -9.17 -20.34
N THR A 391 -6.06 -8.99 -21.23
CA THR A 391 -4.63 -9.26 -21.01
C THR A 391 -3.83 -7.99 -21.26
N ALA A 392 -2.80 -7.72 -20.46
CA ALA A 392 -1.91 -6.59 -20.70
C ALA A 392 -0.43 -6.95 -20.50
N PHE A 393 0.45 -6.38 -21.34
CA PHE A 393 1.89 -6.57 -21.24
C PHE A 393 2.65 -5.33 -21.73
N ALA A 394 3.86 -5.12 -21.23
CA ALA A 394 4.76 -4.07 -21.68
C ALA A 394 5.81 -4.61 -22.66
N GLN A 395 6.17 -3.82 -23.68
CA GLN A 395 7.28 -4.12 -24.57
C GLN A 395 7.90 -2.84 -25.13
N GLY A 396 9.23 -2.81 -25.23
CA GLY A 396 9.98 -1.70 -25.81
C GLY A 396 11.35 -1.56 -25.15
N ALA A 397 12.01 -0.42 -25.38
CA ALA A 397 13.25 -0.08 -24.70
C ALA A 397 12.96 0.62 -23.35
N PRO A 398 13.88 0.56 -22.37
CA PRO A 398 13.80 1.34 -21.13
C PRO A 398 13.48 2.83 -21.40
N GLY A 399 12.52 3.39 -20.66
CA GLY A 399 12.03 4.76 -20.85
C GLY A 399 11.23 5.01 -22.14
N ARG A 400 11.08 4.02 -23.02
CA ARG A 400 10.33 4.09 -24.29
C ARG A 400 9.42 2.88 -24.52
N ALA A 401 9.00 2.24 -23.44
CA ALA A 401 8.10 1.09 -23.50
C ALA A 401 6.67 1.51 -23.87
N TRP A 402 5.93 0.55 -24.43
CA TRP A 402 4.52 0.64 -24.72
C TRP A 402 3.78 -0.44 -23.95
N LEU A 403 2.61 -0.09 -23.41
CA LEU A 403 1.65 -1.04 -22.89
C LEU A 403 0.78 -1.53 -24.05
N PHE A 404 0.58 -2.84 -24.14
CA PHE A 404 -0.33 -3.47 -25.09
C PHE A 404 -1.45 -4.16 -24.33
N ILE A 405 -2.69 -3.88 -24.73
CA ILE A 405 -3.91 -4.39 -24.11
C ILE A 405 -4.64 -5.24 -25.15
N ARG A 406 -4.94 -6.49 -24.80
CA ARG A 406 -5.77 -7.40 -25.57
C ARG A 406 -7.10 -7.61 -24.87
N TYR A 407 -8.18 -7.36 -25.58
CA TYR A 407 -9.51 -7.80 -25.21
C TYR A 407 -9.90 -8.97 -26.11
N ARG A 408 -10.29 -10.09 -25.52
CA ARG A 408 -10.65 -11.32 -26.23
C ARG A 408 -12.01 -11.80 -25.77
N LEU A 409 -12.94 -11.95 -26.70
CA LEU A 409 -14.29 -12.46 -26.45
C LEU A 409 -14.44 -13.86 -27.05
N GLU A 410 -14.60 -14.87 -26.21
CA GLU A 410 -14.86 -16.25 -26.61
C GLU A 410 -16.35 -16.58 -26.50
N ASN A 411 -16.93 -17.14 -27.57
CA ASN A 411 -18.31 -17.59 -27.59
C ASN A 411 -18.39 -19.09 -27.26
N ARG A 412 -18.82 -19.41 -26.04
CA ARG A 412 -19.05 -20.79 -25.57
C ARG A 412 -20.47 -21.29 -25.83
N GLY A 413 -21.36 -20.40 -26.22
CA GLY A 413 -22.73 -20.70 -26.57
C GLY A 413 -22.87 -21.44 -27.90
N THR A 414 -24.10 -21.86 -28.19
CA THR A 414 -24.46 -22.66 -29.37
C THR A 414 -24.86 -21.83 -30.60
N GLY A 415 -25.09 -20.52 -30.42
CA GLY A 415 -25.49 -19.59 -31.48
C GLY A 415 -24.47 -18.47 -31.70
N PRO A 416 -24.54 -17.74 -32.83
CA PRO A 416 -23.65 -16.61 -33.08
C PRO A 416 -23.81 -15.53 -31.98
N LEU A 417 -22.68 -14.94 -31.60
CA LEU A 417 -22.59 -13.89 -30.60
C LEU A 417 -22.27 -12.58 -31.30
N SER A 418 -23.14 -11.59 -31.16
CA SER A 418 -22.90 -10.22 -31.59
C SER A 418 -22.79 -9.35 -30.34
N ALA A 419 -21.67 -8.63 -30.22
CA ALA A 419 -21.37 -7.81 -29.07
C ALA A 419 -20.63 -6.54 -29.49
N ASP A 420 -20.89 -5.46 -28.77
CA ASP A 420 -20.13 -4.21 -28.88
C ASP A 420 -19.17 -4.16 -27.68
N LEU A 421 -17.87 -4.09 -27.96
CA LEU A 421 -16.85 -3.83 -26.95
C LEU A 421 -16.56 -2.32 -26.93
N TYR A 422 -16.62 -1.73 -25.75
CA TYR A 422 -16.20 -0.36 -25.50
C TYR A 422 -14.93 -0.35 -24.66
N THR A 423 -13.95 0.44 -25.08
CA THR A 423 -12.79 0.81 -24.25
C THR A 423 -13.00 2.23 -23.77
N LEU A 424 -13.31 2.35 -22.48
CA LEU A 424 -13.62 3.62 -21.82
C LEU A 424 -12.35 4.29 -21.32
N ILE A 425 -12.34 5.63 -21.35
CA ILE A 425 -11.42 6.49 -20.61
C ILE A 425 -12.26 7.15 -19.52
N ARG A 426 -11.91 6.88 -18.26
CA ARG A 426 -12.67 7.27 -17.07
C ARG A 426 -11.83 8.16 -16.15
N PRO A 427 -12.42 9.16 -15.47
CA PRO A 427 -11.72 10.06 -14.54
C PRO A 427 -11.47 9.39 -13.17
N PHE A 428 -11.05 8.13 -13.17
CA PHE A 428 -10.81 7.33 -11.98
C PHE A 428 -9.40 6.76 -12.02
N GLN A 429 -8.82 6.53 -10.85
CA GLN A 429 -7.58 5.78 -10.69
C GLN A 429 -7.91 4.31 -10.39
N VAL A 430 -6.95 3.42 -10.63
CA VAL A 430 -7.04 2.02 -10.15
C VAL A 430 -6.92 2.00 -8.63
N SER A 431 -6.06 2.86 -8.07
CA SER A 431 -5.90 2.99 -6.63
C SER A 431 -7.10 3.70 -5.98
N PRO A 432 -7.79 3.10 -4.99
CA PRO A 432 -8.92 3.72 -4.31
C PRO A 432 -8.50 4.81 -3.32
N PRO A 433 -9.44 5.66 -2.83
CA PRO A 433 -9.14 6.81 -1.98
C PRO A 433 -8.52 6.45 -0.62
N TRP A 434 -8.81 5.28 -0.05
CA TRP A 434 -8.18 4.79 1.19
C TRP A 434 -6.72 4.33 0.99
N GLN A 435 -6.22 4.34 -0.25
CA GLN A 435 -4.78 4.21 -0.57
C GLN A 435 -4.13 5.58 -0.83
N GLY A 436 -4.90 6.65 -0.66
CA GLY A 436 -4.55 7.98 -1.11
C GLY A 436 -3.23 8.48 -0.54
N HIS A 437 -2.40 9.07 -1.39
CA HIS A 437 -1.16 9.72 -1.00
C HIS A 437 -0.79 10.81 -2.02
N ARG A 438 -0.79 12.06 -1.56
CA ARG A 438 -0.67 13.24 -2.44
C ARG A 438 -1.79 13.22 -3.51
N ASP A 439 -1.43 13.02 -4.77
CA ASP A 439 -2.30 12.97 -5.95
C ASP A 439 -2.73 11.55 -6.33
N ILE A 440 -2.18 10.50 -5.70
CA ILE A 440 -2.62 9.12 -5.88
C ILE A 440 -3.91 8.89 -5.07
N GLY A 441 -4.86 8.15 -5.64
CA GLY A 441 -6.06 7.64 -4.96
C GLY A 441 -7.36 8.29 -5.45
N GLY A 442 -8.30 7.45 -5.88
CA GLY A 442 -9.68 7.84 -6.16
C GLY A 442 -9.89 8.40 -7.57
N VAL A 443 -9.95 9.73 -7.68
CA VAL A 443 -10.35 10.43 -8.91
C VAL A 443 -9.13 10.99 -9.63
N SER A 444 -9.09 10.84 -10.96
CA SER A 444 -8.10 11.49 -11.84
C SER A 444 -8.84 12.49 -12.70
N ARG A 445 -8.49 13.79 -12.61
CA ARG A 445 -9.14 14.80 -13.42
C ARG A 445 -8.82 14.60 -14.90
N ILE A 446 -9.81 14.84 -15.74
CA ILE A 446 -9.70 14.86 -17.20
C ILE A 446 -10.43 16.09 -17.71
N HIS A 447 -9.69 17.09 -18.18
CA HIS A 447 -10.26 18.34 -18.65
C HIS A 447 -10.57 18.30 -20.14
N ARG A 448 -9.79 17.54 -20.92
CA ARG A 448 -9.92 17.50 -22.37
C ARG A 448 -9.70 16.09 -22.89
N ILE A 449 -10.60 15.65 -23.77
CA ILE A 449 -10.42 14.41 -24.53
C ILE A 449 -10.64 14.71 -26.00
N ALA A 450 -9.77 14.20 -26.87
CA ALA A 450 -9.92 14.33 -28.32
C ALA A 450 -9.48 13.07 -29.07
N LEU A 451 -10.21 12.72 -30.13
CA LEU A 451 -9.78 11.80 -31.17
C LEU A 451 -9.06 12.59 -32.27
N GLY A 452 -7.77 12.37 -32.43
CA GLY A 452 -6.95 13.02 -33.46
C GLY A 452 -6.24 11.97 -34.30
N GLN A 453 -6.46 11.98 -35.62
CA GLN A 453 -5.81 11.07 -36.58
C GLN A 453 -5.98 9.55 -36.30
N GLY A 454 -6.99 9.19 -35.51
CA GLY A 454 -7.27 7.80 -35.11
C GLY A 454 -6.73 7.43 -33.73
N GLU A 455 -6.01 8.33 -33.07
CA GLU A 455 -5.52 8.16 -31.70
C GLU A 455 -6.32 9.01 -30.70
N VAL A 456 -6.38 8.55 -29.46
CA VAL A 456 -7.07 9.26 -28.38
C VAL A 456 -6.08 10.03 -27.53
N TRP A 457 -6.39 11.29 -27.27
CA TRP A 457 -5.59 12.24 -26.51
C TRP A 457 -6.36 12.68 -25.26
N VAL A 458 -5.68 12.72 -24.13
CA VAL A 458 -6.22 13.16 -22.83
C VAL A 458 -5.31 14.27 -22.30
N ASP A 459 -5.86 15.45 -22.04
CA ASP A 459 -5.14 16.64 -21.58
C ASP A 459 -3.85 16.89 -22.41
N ASP A 460 -4.03 16.82 -23.74
CA ASP A 460 -2.99 16.99 -24.77
C ASP A 460 -1.84 15.97 -24.73
N ARG A 461 -2.01 14.85 -24.02
CA ARG A 461 -1.09 13.70 -24.03
C ARG A 461 -1.71 12.52 -24.77
N LEU A 462 -0.87 11.80 -25.53
CA LEU A 462 -1.30 10.58 -26.21
C LEU A 462 -1.71 9.54 -25.16
N ALA A 463 -2.98 9.15 -25.17
CA ALA A 463 -3.54 8.20 -24.22
C ALA A 463 -3.64 6.80 -24.81
N LEU A 464 -4.30 6.66 -25.97
CA LEU A 464 -4.55 5.37 -26.61
C LEU A 464 -4.28 5.40 -28.11
N VAL A 465 -3.70 4.30 -28.62
CA VAL A 465 -3.52 4.02 -30.04
C VAL A 465 -4.25 2.70 -30.35
N PRO A 466 -5.42 2.75 -31.01
CA PRO A 466 -6.11 1.54 -31.47
C PRO A 466 -5.25 0.79 -32.50
N LEU A 467 -4.98 -0.50 -32.25
CA LEU A 467 -4.31 -1.37 -33.20
C LEU A 467 -5.30 -2.20 -34.03
N SER A 468 -6.47 -2.45 -33.46
CA SER A 468 -7.68 -2.86 -34.18
C SER A 468 -8.46 -1.61 -34.63
N THR A 469 -9.15 -1.70 -35.78
CA THR A 469 -9.96 -0.57 -36.29
C THR A 469 -11.20 -0.37 -35.42
N PRO A 470 -11.39 0.82 -34.80
CA PRO A 470 -12.62 1.12 -34.08
C PRO A 470 -13.79 1.36 -35.04
N SER A 471 -14.99 0.95 -34.64
CA SER A 471 -16.25 1.23 -35.33
C SER A 471 -16.84 2.59 -34.96
N GLY A 472 -16.42 3.19 -33.85
CA GLY A 472 -16.89 4.50 -33.42
C GLY A 472 -16.12 5.07 -32.22
N PHE A 473 -16.35 6.35 -31.95
CA PHE A 473 -15.81 7.08 -30.81
C PHE A 473 -16.85 8.07 -30.28
N GLY A 474 -16.86 8.29 -28.98
CA GLY A 474 -17.67 9.32 -28.36
C GLY A 474 -17.09 9.85 -27.05
N ALA A 475 -17.19 11.16 -26.84
CA ALA A 475 -16.76 11.83 -25.63
C ALA A 475 -17.88 12.71 -25.04
N MET A 476 -17.85 12.91 -23.71
CA MET A 476 -18.83 13.72 -22.99
C MET A 476 -18.22 14.36 -21.75
N THR A 477 -18.81 15.49 -21.36
CA THR A 477 -18.59 16.13 -20.05
C THR A 477 -19.31 15.35 -18.96
N PHE A 478 -18.93 15.59 -17.70
CA PHE A 478 -19.63 15.00 -16.56
C PHE A 478 -21.11 15.41 -16.47
N ASP A 479 -21.42 16.68 -16.76
CA ASP A 479 -22.77 17.24 -16.67
C ASP A 479 -23.76 16.66 -17.71
N GLU A 480 -23.26 16.01 -18.76
CA GLU A 480 -24.06 15.25 -19.73
C GLU A 480 -24.53 13.88 -19.18
N GLY A 481 -23.97 13.43 -18.06
CA GLY A 481 -24.29 12.17 -17.37
C GLY A 481 -23.22 11.09 -17.51
N PRO A 482 -23.41 9.90 -16.90
CA PRO A 482 -22.42 8.83 -16.97
C PRO A 482 -22.37 8.18 -18.37
N ILE A 483 -21.17 8.12 -18.98
CA ILE A 483 -20.99 7.53 -20.32
C ILE A 483 -21.48 6.09 -20.45
N VAL A 484 -21.43 5.33 -19.36
CA VAL A 484 -21.89 3.93 -19.30
C VAL A 484 -23.41 3.83 -19.49
N GLU A 485 -24.18 4.84 -19.07
CA GLU A 485 -25.63 4.90 -19.30
C GLU A 485 -25.95 5.28 -20.75
N ALA A 486 -25.21 6.23 -21.31
CA ALA A 486 -25.32 6.57 -22.73
C ALA A 486 -25.06 5.35 -23.62
N ILE A 487 -24.04 4.56 -23.30
CA ILE A 487 -23.73 3.30 -24.00
C ILE A 487 -24.87 2.27 -23.80
N ALA A 488 -25.34 2.08 -22.57
CA ALA A 488 -26.40 1.10 -22.27
C ALA A 488 -27.72 1.42 -22.99
N THR A 489 -27.98 2.69 -23.31
CA THR A 489 -29.16 3.13 -24.05
C THR A 489 -28.93 3.24 -25.56
N GLY A 490 -27.73 2.91 -26.05
CA GLY A 490 -27.37 2.98 -27.47
C GLY A 490 -27.14 4.42 -27.99
N ASN A 491 -26.93 5.38 -27.09
CA ASN A 491 -26.84 6.80 -27.37
C ASN A 491 -25.44 7.37 -27.07
N LEU A 492 -24.37 6.61 -27.35
CA LEU A 492 -23.02 7.15 -27.25
C LEU A 492 -22.89 8.37 -28.20
N PRO A 493 -22.56 9.57 -27.71
CA PRO A 493 -22.52 10.77 -28.54
C PRO A 493 -21.37 10.71 -29.53
N GLU A 494 -21.60 11.09 -30.79
CA GLU A 494 -20.56 11.18 -31.83
C GLU A 494 -19.76 12.50 -31.72
N VAL A 495 -19.15 12.72 -30.56
CA VAL A 495 -18.35 13.91 -30.26
C VAL A 495 -16.88 13.52 -30.24
N GLU A 496 -16.10 14.02 -31.19
CA GLU A 496 -14.67 13.69 -31.34
C GLU A 496 -13.77 14.47 -30.38
N ALA A 497 -14.21 15.61 -29.85
CA ALA A 497 -13.44 16.40 -28.89
C ALA A 497 -14.35 17.09 -27.87
N ILE A 498 -13.95 17.07 -26.60
CA ILE A 498 -14.69 17.69 -25.50
C ILE A 498 -13.75 18.41 -24.54
N GLU A 499 -14.23 19.50 -23.97
CA GLU A 499 -13.62 20.19 -22.85
C GLU A 499 -14.62 20.22 -21.69
N ASP A 500 -14.17 19.79 -20.51
CA ASP A 500 -14.96 19.75 -19.29
C ASP A 500 -14.31 20.66 -18.24
N GLY A 501 -15.01 21.74 -17.91
CA GLY A 501 -14.59 22.70 -16.89
C GLY A 501 -14.54 22.10 -15.49
N PHE A 502 -15.36 21.08 -15.21
CA PHE A 502 -15.33 20.35 -13.95
C PHE A 502 -14.19 19.32 -13.88
N GLY A 503 -13.67 18.92 -15.05
CA GLY A 503 -12.50 18.06 -15.18
C GLY A 503 -12.80 16.59 -14.93
N LEU A 504 -13.95 16.09 -15.37
CA LEU A 504 -14.36 14.69 -15.24
C LEU A 504 -14.89 14.14 -16.58
N ALA A 505 -14.34 14.63 -17.70
CA ALA A 505 -14.70 14.16 -19.02
C ALA A 505 -14.47 12.65 -19.15
N SER A 506 -15.29 11.99 -19.96
CA SER A 506 -15.16 10.56 -20.26
C SER A 506 -15.31 10.32 -21.75
N ALA A 507 -14.70 9.25 -22.26
CA ALA A 507 -14.82 8.85 -23.66
C ALA A 507 -14.84 7.33 -23.84
N ALA A 508 -15.27 6.88 -25.01
CA ALA A 508 -15.32 5.46 -25.36
C ALA A 508 -14.92 5.25 -26.83
N LEU A 509 -14.06 4.26 -27.08
CA LEU A 509 -13.87 3.64 -28.40
C LEU A 509 -14.79 2.42 -28.51
N ARG A 510 -15.53 2.29 -29.62
CA ARG A 510 -16.42 1.14 -29.90
C ARG A 510 -15.77 0.18 -30.90
N PHE A 511 -15.91 -1.12 -30.66
CA PHE A 511 -15.51 -2.20 -31.57
C PHE A 511 -16.64 -3.22 -31.70
N ASP A 512 -17.07 -3.52 -32.93
CA ASP A 512 -18.11 -4.51 -33.17
C ASP A 512 -17.52 -5.92 -33.32
N LEU A 513 -17.98 -6.86 -32.50
CA LEU A 513 -17.52 -8.24 -32.48
C LEU A 513 -18.65 -9.19 -32.87
N ASN A 514 -18.44 -9.93 -33.97
CA ASN A 514 -19.33 -11.00 -34.40
C ASN A 514 -18.58 -12.34 -34.33
N VAL A 515 -18.90 -13.13 -33.33
CA VAL A 515 -18.15 -14.33 -32.94
C VAL A 515 -19.02 -15.58 -33.15
N ALA A 516 -18.57 -16.47 -34.03
CA ALA A 516 -19.24 -17.75 -34.28
C ALA A 516 -19.18 -18.67 -33.03
N PRO A 517 -20.11 -19.65 -32.89
CA PRO A 517 -20.04 -20.65 -31.82
C PRO A 517 -18.68 -21.33 -31.75
N GLY A 518 -18.07 -21.39 -30.57
CA GLY A 518 -16.74 -21.97 -30.34
C GLY A 518 -15.56 -21.14 -30.90
N ALA A 519 -15.81 -19.97 -31.48
CA ALA A 519 -14.77 -19.06 -31.95
C ALA A 519 -14.52 -17.94 -30.93
N HIS A 520 -13.55 -17.08 -31.25
CA HIS A 520 -13.24 -15.88 -30.48
C HIS A 520 -13.00 -14.68 -31.40
N GLY A 521 -13.23 -13.48 -30.89
CA GLY A 521 -12.82 -12.20 -31.50
C GLY A 521 -11.85 -11.46 -30.60
N GLU A 522 -10.97 -10.65 -31.19
CA GLU A 522 -9.94 -9.89 -30.45
C GLU A 522 -9.86 -8.43 -30.86
N VAL A 523 -9.59 -7.58 -29.87
CA VAL A 523 -9.30 -6.16 -30.04
C VAL A 523 -7.98 -5.85 -29.35
N TRP A 524 -7.13 -5.10 -30.04
CA TRP A 524 -5.81 -4.70 -29.57
C TRP A 524 -5.70 -3.17 -29.50
N ILE A 525 -5.18 -2.68 -28.38
CA ILE A 525 -4.92 -1.27 -28.12
C ILE A 525 -3.52 -1.13 -27.52
N ALA A 526 -2.85 -0.03 -27.81
CA ALA A 526 -1.60 0.34 -27.17
C ALA A 526 -1.70 1.68 -26.43
N ALA A 527 -0.91 1.85 -25.38
CA ALA A 527 -0.77 3.10 -24.65
C ALA A 527 0.73 3.36 -24.35
N PRO A 528 1.20 4.62 -24.40
CA PRO A 528 2.57 4.91 -24.00
C PRO A 528 2.73 4.68 -22.50
N LEU A 529 3.65 3.81 -22.10
CA LEU A 529 3.81 3.43 -20.70
C LEU A 529 4.52 4.55 -19.91
N GLY A 530 4.05 4.81 -18.69
CA GLY A 530 4.59 5.84 -17.82
C GLY A 530 4.25 7.27 -18.27
N GLU A 531 4.98 8.26 -17.76
CA GLU A 531 4.71 9.69 -18.00
C GLU A 531 5.39 10.23 -19.29
N ARG A 532 5.32 9.47 -20.39
CA ARG A 532 5.98 9.82 -21.65
C ARG A 532 5.25 10.93 -22.44
N GLY A 533 5.68 12.17 -22.27
CA GLY A 533 5.18 13.31 -23.04
C GLY A 533 5.67 13.38 -24.50
N ASP A 534 6.73 12.65 -24.85
CA ASP A 534 7.32 12.62 -26.20
C ASP A 534 6.79 11.47 -27.08
N ALA A 535 5.90 10.64 -26.55
CA ALA A 535 5.40 9.47 -27.24
C ALA A 535 4.66 9.85 -28.53
N HIS A 536 4.93 9.11 -29.60
CA HIS A 536 4.35 9.37 -30.92
C HIS A 536 3.85 8.08 -31.58
N PRO A 537 2.64 8.06 -32.18
CA PRO A 537 2.03 6.84 -32.76
C PRO A 537 2.88 6.16 -33.85
N ILE A 538 3.76 6.93 -34.50
CA ILE A 538 4.70 6.41 -35.52
C ILE A 538 5.60 5.28 -34.99
N GLU A 539 5.88 5.23 -33.69
CA GLU A 539 6.65 4.16 -33.05
C GLU A 539 5.93 2.79 -33.14
N LEU A 540 4.61 2.81 -33.32
CA LEU A 540 3.76 1.62 -33.45
C LEU A 540 3.46 1.28 -34.92
N ARG A 541 4.09 1.93 -35.91
CA ARG A 541 3.86 1.61 -37.32
C ARG A 541 4.14 0.13 -37.59
N GLY A 542 3.14 -0.58 -38.12
CA GLY A 542 3.22 -2.01 -38.40
C GLY A 542 3.04 -2.92 -37.17
N ALA A 543 2.80 -2.37 -35.97
CA ALA A 543 2.59 -3.16 -34.76
C ALA A 543 1.38 -4.11 -34.87
N ALA A 544 0.28 -3.68 -35.50
CA ALA A 544 -0.91 -4.52 -35.70
C ALA A 544 -0.61 -5.85 -36.40
N GLY A 545 0.30 -5.87 -37.39
CA GLY A 545 0.70 -7.09 -38.11
C GLY A 545 1.73 -7.95 -37.38
N GLY A 546 2.27 -7.50 -36.25
CA GLY A 546 3.35 -8.16 -35.51
C GLY A 546 3.12 -8.23 -33.99
N ILE A 547 1.88 -8.02 -33.53
CA ILE A 547 1.57 -7.92 -32.09
C ILE A 547 1.87 -9.21 -31.33
N GLU A 548 1.57 -10.36 -31.93
CA GLU A 548 1.90 -11.68 -31.37
C GLU A 548 3.41 -11.89 -31.19
N MET A 549 4.22 -11.35 -32.11
CA MET A 549 5.67 -11.41 -31.99
C MET A 549 6.17 -10.53 -30.83
N ARG A 550 5.50 -9.41 -30.54
CA ARG A 550 5.81 -8.56 -29.37
C ARG A 550 5.44 -9.25 -28.06
N LEU A 551 4.27 -9.91 -28.02
CA LEU A 551 3.87 -10.72 -26.87
C LEU A 551 4.88 -11.84 -26.61
N LYS A 552 5.26 -12.58 -27.66
CA LYS A 552 6.30 -13.61 -27.56
C LYS A 552 7.62 -13.02 -27.04
N ALA A 553 8.05 -11.85 -27.55
CA ALA A 553 9.26 -11.19 -27.09
C ALA A 553 9.20 -10.82 -25.60
N ALA A 554 8.05 -10.37 -25.09
CA ALA A 554 7.86 -10.10 -23.67
C ALA A 554 7.93 -11.39 -22.82
N ILE A 555 7.29 -12.48 -23.29
CA ILE A 555 7.39 -13.81 -22.65
C ILE A 555 8.84 -14.29 -22.61
N ASP A 556 9.56 -14.19 -23.73
CA ASP A 556 10.96 -14.62 -23.83
C ASP A 556 11.84 -13.78 -22.89
N GLN A 557 11.63 -12.46 -22.82
CA GLN A 557 12.37 -11.55 -21.96
C GLN A 557 12.19 -11.91 -20.47
N TRP A 558 10.95 -12.10 -20.03
CA TRP A 558 10.66 -12.50 -18.65
C TRP A 558 11.19 -13.90 -18.33
N SER A 559 11.04 -14.85 -19.25
CA SER A 559 11.54 -16.22 -19.08
C SER A 559 13.07 -16.24 -18.95
N GLN A 560 13.77 -15.46 -19.77
CA GLN A 560 15.22 -15.33 -19.70
C GLN A 560 15.65 -14.69 -18.37
N ARG A 561 14.96 -13.64 -17.95
CA ARG A 561 15.29 -12.87 -16.75
C ARG A 561 15.14 -13.70 -15.47
N LEU A 562 14.06 -14.48 -15.38
CA LEU A 562 13.74 -15.29 -14.21
C LEU A 562 14.40 -16.68 -14.21
N GLY A 563 14.97 -17.11 -15.34
CA GLY A 563 15.53 -18.46 -15.55
C GLY A 563 16.98 -18.67 -15.08
N ALA A 564 17.55 -17.77 -14.28
CA ALA A 564 18.95 -17.88 -13.84
C ALA A 564 19.22 -19.11 -12.95
N VAL A 565 18.24 -19.48 -12.10
CA VAL A 565 18.25 -20.68 -11.27
C VAL A 565 17.23 -21.68 -11.81
N GLU A 566 17.63 -22.95 -11.94
CA GLU A 566 16.77 -24.02 -12.43
C GLU A 566 16.35 -24.92 -11.26
N LEU A 567 15.04 -25.04 -11.03
CA LEU A 567 14.47 -25.94 -10.04
C LEU A 567 13.53 -26.94 -10.74
N HIS A 568 13.81 -28.22 -10.57
CA HIS A 568 12.91 -29.30 -10.94
C HIS A 568 12.34 -29.87 -9.65
N LEU A 569 11.08 -29.54 -9.38
CA LEU A 569 10.42 -29.81 -8.11
C LEU A 569 9.15 -30.65 -8.33
N PRO A 570 8.69 -31.38 -7.31
CA PRO A 570 7.36 -31.99 -7.33
C PRO A 570 6.24 -30.94 -7.44
N GLU A 571 5.09 -31.35 -7.97
CA GLU A 571 3.95 -30.45 -8.24
C GLU A 571 3.49 -29.65 -7.00
N VAL A 572 3.54 -30.26 -5.81
CA VAL A 572 3.18 -29.61 -4.53
C VAL A 572 4.05 -28.38 -4.20
N VAL A 573 5.22 -28.24 -4.84
CA VAL A 573 6.16 -27.14 -4.63
C VAL A 573 6.07 -26.08 -5.73
N HIS A 574 5.31 -26.32 -6.80
CA HIS A 574 5.18 -25.36 -7.90
C HIS A 574 4.61 -24.02 -7.42
N ASP A 575 3.59 -24.03 -6.56
CA ASP A 575 2.99 -22.79 -6.06
C ASP A 575 3.97 -21.94 -5.21
N PRO A 576 4.67 -22.50 -4.19
CA PRO A 576 5.76 -21.79 -3.52
C PRO A 576 6.84 -21.26 -4.46
N TRP A 577 7.28 -22.07 -5.43
CA TRP A 577 8.30 -21.66 -6.40
C TRP A 577 7.81 -20.53 -7.31
N HIS A 578 6.58 -20.61 -7.80
CA HIS A 578 5.94 -19.55 -8.58
C HIS A 578 5.78 -18.26 -7.77
N GLY A 579 5.47 -18.38 -6.47
CA GLY A 579 5.51 -17.27 -5.52
C GLY A 579 6.86 -16.54 -5.53
N CYS A 580 7.96 -17.31 -5.53
CA CYS A 580 9.32 -16.76 -5.51
C CYS A 580 9.67 -16.08 -6.84
N LEU A 581 9.34 -16.71 -7.97
CA LEU A 581 9.55 -16.12 -9.29
C LEU A 581 8.71 -14.85 -9.51
N GLY A 582 7.46 -14.84 -9.05
CA GLY A 582 6.60 -13.66 -9.09
C GLY A 582 7.15 -12.52 -8.23
N ALA A 583 7.61 -12.82 -7.01
CA ALA A 583 8.27 -11.84 -6.15
C ALA A 583 9.52 -11.23 -6.78
N LEU A 584 10.40 -12.02 -7.40
CA LEU A 584 11.55 -11.52 -8.16
C LEU A 584 11.11 -10.63 -9.33
N ALA A 585 10.05 -11.03 -10.05
CA ALA A 585 9.50 -10.22 -11.13
C ALA A 585 9.00 -8.85 -10.62
N HIS A 586 8.33 -8.81 -9.47
CA HIS A 586 7.86 -7.56 -8.87
C HIS A 586 9.01 -6.64 -8.41
N ILE A 587 10.11 -7.19 -7.88
CA ILE A 587 11.32 -6.39 -7.61
C ILE A 587 11.81 -5.71 -8.89
N LEU A 588 11.80 -6.43 -10.02
CA LEU A 588 12.25 -5.89 -11.30
C LEU A 588 11.26 -4.87 -11.91
N ILE A 589 9.96 -5.12 -11.82
CA ILE A 589 8.90 -4.23 -12.33
C ILE A 589 8.87 -2.89 -11.59
N ASN A 590 9.06 -2.90 -10.27
CA ASN A 590 9.00 -1.70 -9.44
C ASN A 590 10.29 -0.86 -9.48
N ARG A 591 11.28 -1.23 -10.31
CA ARG A 591 12.50 -0.43 -10.44
C ARG A 591 12.26 0.89 -11.15
N ASP A 592 12.98 1.92 -10.71
CA ASP A 592 13.18 3.17 -11.46
C ASP A 592 14.63 3.26 -11.93
N GLY A 593 14.91 2.63 -13.07
CA GLY A 593 16.28 2.38 -13.50
C GLY A 593 17.05 1.54 -12.47
N PRO A 594 18.17 2.03 -11.90
CA PRO A 594 18.89 1.30 -10.85
C PRO A 594 18.18 1.30 -9.49
N ALA A 595 17.25 2.21 -9.24
CA ALA A 595 16.60 2.37 -7.96
C ALA A 595 15.64 1.18 -7.67
N LEU A 596 15.80 0.53 -6.52
CA LEU A 596 14.90 -0.53 -6.06
C LEU A 596 13.81 0.09 -5.19
N GLN A 597 12.54 -0.12 -5.55
CA GLN A 597 11.40 0.47 -4.84
C GLN A 597 10.46 -0.62 -4.34
N PRO A 598 9.95 -0.52 -3.10
CA PRO A 598 9.01 -1.51 -2.56
C PRO A 598 7.70 -1.58 -3.33
N GLY A 599 7.24 -0.49 -3.95
CA GLY A 599 5.93 -0.47 -4.60
C GLY A 599 5.84 0.54 -5.75
N PRO A 600 4.83 0.38 -6.64
CA PRO A 600 4.69 1.19 -7.86
C PRO A 600 4.07 2.58 -7.64
N ARG A 601 3.61 2.93 -6.44
CA ARG A 601 2.83 4.15 -6.16
C ARG A 601 3.28 4.85 -4.88
N ARG A 602 2.68 4.56 -3.72
CA ARG A 602 3.00 5.23 -2.44
C ARG A 602 4.44 4.97 -2.05
N TYR A 603 4.96 3.79 -2.37
CA TYR A 603 6.32 3.35 -2.07
C TYR A 603 7.24 3.41 -3.28
N ALA A 604 6.97 4.32 -4.23
CA ALA A 604 7.86 4.62 -5.35
C ALA A 604 9.09 5.45 -4.90
N ARG A 605 9.81 4.94 -3.90
CA ARG A 605 11.02 5.51 -3.28
C ARG A 605 11.96 4.37 -2.89
N SER A 606 13.25 4.65 -2.70
CA SER A 606 14.27 3.65 -2.38
C SER A 606 14.78 3.81 -0.96
N TRP A 607 14.25 3.00 -0.04
CA TRP A 607 14.81 2.84 1.29
C TRP A 607 16.03 1.92 1.25
N ILE A 608 17.13 2.29 1.91
CA ILE A 608 18.33 1.44 1.94
C ILE A 608 18.08 0.12 2.68
N ARG A 609 17.22 0.13 3.71
CA ARG A 609 16.72 -1.05 4.41
C ARG A 609 16.13 -2.06 3.44
N ASP A 610 15.16 -1.59 2.66
CA ASP A 610 14.42 -2.44 1.75
C ASP A 610 15.31 -2.87 0.58
N GLY A 611 16.13 -1.93 0.08
CA GLY A 611 17.14 -2.14 -0.94
C GLY A 611 18.17 -3.20 -0.56
N ALA A 612 18.65 -3.24 0.68
CA ALA A 612 19.60 -4.24 1.16
C ALA A 612 19.00 -5.65 1.13
N VAL A 613 17.74 -5.80 1.54
CA VAL A 613 17.00 -7.08 1.47
C VAL A 613 16.76 -7.49 0.03
N MET A 614 16.34 -6.55 -0.84
CA MET A 614 16.16 -6.80 -2.27
C MET A 614 17.47 -7.18 -2.98
N VAL A 615 18.58 -6.50 -2.67
CA VAL A 615 19.93 -6.86 -3.13
C VAL A 615 20.28 -8.28 -2.71
N ALA A 616 20.05 -8.63 -1.45
CA ALA A 616 20.31 -9.98 -0.95
C ALA A 616 19.51 -11.04 -1.71
N ALA A 617 18.23 -10.78 -2.01
CA ALA A 617 17.38 -11.67 -2.79
C ALA A 617 17.86 -11.78 -4.25
N LEU A 618 18.08 -10.65 -4.95
CA LEU A 618 18.52 -10.62 -6.34
C LEU A 618 19.82 -11.41 -6.56
N LEU A 619 20.83 -11.19 -5.72
CA LEU A 619 22.12 -11.89 -5.79
C LEU A 619 21.96 -13.42 -5.61
N ARG A 620 21.10 -13.82 -4.67
CA ARG A 620 20.79 -15.22 -4.37
C ARG A 620 20.00 -15.94 -5.47
N PHE A 621 19.46 -15.21 -6.44
CA PHE A 621 18.79 -15.74 -7.63
C PHE A 621 19.50 -15.37 -8.94
N GLY A 622 20.75 -14.89 -8.87
CA GLY A 622 21.61 -14.67 -10.04
C GLY A 622 21.34 -13.38 -10.81
N LEU A 623 20.55 -12.46 -10.24
CA LEU A 623 20.25 -11.13 -10.76
C LEU A 623 21.29 -10.11 -10.27
N THR A 624 22.56 -10.39 -10.60
CA THR A 624 23.71 -9.65 -10.06
C THR A 624 23.82 -8.23 -10.61
N GLU A 625 23.54 -8.02 -11.89
CA GLU A 625 23.66 -6.69 -12.51
C GLU A 625 22.71 -5.67 -11.88
N GLU A 626 21.51 -6.10 -11.48
CA GLU A 626 20.47 -5.25 -10.91
C GLU A 626 20.87 -4.81 -9.50
N ALA A 627 21.28 -5.78 -8.68
CA ALA A 627 21.80 -5.54 -7.34
C ALA A 627 23.01 -4.59 -7.36
N GLU A 628 23.95 -4.83 -8.26
CA GLU A 628 25.14 -4.00 -8.41
C GLU A 628 24.80 -2.59 -8.88
N SER A 629 23.88 -2.45 -9.84
CA SER A 629 23.44 -1.14 -10.34
C SER A 629 22.81 -0.29 -9.24
N PHE A 630 22.02 -0.92 -8.36
CA PHE A 630 21.41 -0.25 -7.21
C PHE A 630 22.47 0.26 -6.23
N VAL A 631 23.44 -0.57 -5.86
CA VAL A 631 24.50 -0.18 -4.92
C VAL A 631 25.37 0.96 -5.48
N ASP A 632 25.71 0.90 -6.77
CA ASP A 632 26.46 1.99 -7.44
C ASP A 632 25.67 3.30 -7.47
N TRP A 633 24.36 3.22 -7.71
CA TRP A 633 23.47 4.38 -7.69
C TRP A 633 23.31 4.95 -6.28
N TYR A 634 23.02 4.10 -5.29
CA TYR A 634 22.77 4.54 -3.90
C TYR A 634 24.00 5.20 -3.27
N ALA A 635 25.20 4.71 -3.60
CA ALA A 635 26.46 5.26 -3.11
C ALA A 635 26.66 6.75 -3.46
N GLN A 636 26.02 7.25 -4.53
CA GLN A 636 26.12 8.64 -4.97
C GLN A 636 25.42 9.62 -4.02
N PHE A 637 24.49 9.12 -3.18
CA PHE A 637 23.73 9.94 -2.25
C PHE A 637 24.33 9.98 -0.84
N GLN A 638 25.45 9.28 -0.60
CA GLN A 638 26.17 9.36 0.67
C GLN A 638 26.68 10.79 0.90
N GLY A 639 26.41 11.34 2.08
CA GLY A 639 26.87 12.66 2.50
C GLY A 639 28.40 12.77 2.57
N GLU A 640 28.90 14.00 2.52
CA GLU A 640 30.34 14.27 2.69
C GLU A 640 30.86 13.85 4.07
N ASP A 641 30.01 13.94 5.09
CA ASP A 641 30.22 13.49 6.48
C ASP A 641 30.15 11.96 6.65
N GLY A 642 29.82 11.23 5.58
CA GLY A 642 29.67 9.78 5.58
C GLY A 642 28.27 9.28 5.92
N ARG A 643 27.31 10.18 6.19
CA ARG A 643 25.90 9.81 6.41
C ARG A 643 25.37 9.07 5.19
N VAL A 644 24.71 7.94 5.44
CA VAL A 644 23.92 7.23 4.42
C VAL A 644 22.46 7.63 4.64
N PRO A 645 21.76 8.18 3.63
CA PRO A 645 20.34 8.51 3.76
C PRO A 645 19.51 7.23 3.95
N CYS A 646 18.43 7.31 4.72
CA CYS A 646 17.54 6.14 4.90
C CYS A 646 16.69 5.89 3.65
N CYS A 647 16.31 6.96 2.94
CA CYS A 647 15.48 6.89 1.75
C CYS A 647 15.93 7.92 0.70
N VAL A 648 15.82 7.53 -0.58
CA VAL A 648 16.08 8.38 -1.74
C VAL A 648 14.92 8.25 -2.72
N ASP A 649 14.42 9.39 -3.21
CA ASP A 649 13.37 9.45 -4.23
C ASP A 649 13.69 10.50 -5.32
N ARG A 650 12.73 10.75 -6.22
CA ARG A 650 12.87 11.75 -7.29
C ARG A 650 12.99 13.20 -6.79
N GLN A 651 12.60 13.48 -5.55
CA GLN A 651 12.76 14.77 -4.89
C GLN A 651 14.13 14.89 -4.18
N GLY A 652 14.83 13.77 -3.94
CA GLY A 652 16.18 13.74 -3.40
C GLY A 652 16.30 12.81 -2.20
N VAL A 653 17.20 13.17 -1.27
CA VAL A 653 17.44 12.42 -0.03
C VAL A 653 16.41 12.80 1.04
N ASP A 654 15.89 11.80 1.75
CA ASP A 654 15.05 12.01 2.92
C ASP A 654 15.92 12.41 4.13
N PRO A 655 15.62 13.53 4.82
CA PRO A 655 16.38 13.96 5.99
C PRO A 655 16.08 13.15 7.25
N LEU A 656 15.11 12.21 7.24
CA LEU A 656 14.79 11.36 8.37
C LEU A 656 16.04 10.60 8.89
N VAL A 657 16.12 10.46 10.22
CA VAL A 657 17.27 9.86 10.89
C VAL A 657 16.91 8.44 11.29
N GLU A 658 17.55 7.48 10.61
CA GLU A 658 17.54 6.05 10.95
C GLU A 658 19.01 5.58 10.97
N HIS A 659 19.46 5.02 12.09
CA HIS A 659 20.88 4.70 12.30
C HIS A 659 21.28 3.29 11.83
N ASP A 660 20.32 2.48 11.37
CA ASP A 660 20.53 1.20 10.67
C ASP A 660 21.15 1.37 9.26
N SER A 661 20.89 2.52 8.63
CA SER A 661 21.18 2.80 7.21
C SER A 661 22.65 2.59 6.80
N PRO A 662 23.67 3.06 7.54
CA PRO A 662 25.07 2.81 7.20
C PRO A 662 25.43 1.32 7.24
N GLY A 663 24.86 0.56 8.20
CA GLY A 663 25.09 -0.87 8.34
C GLY A 663 24.55 -1.66 7.15
N GLN A 664 23.31 -1.34 6.73
CA GLN A 664 22.65 -1.94 5.58
C GLN A 664 23.36 -1.63 4.25
N PHE A 665 23.88 -0.41 4.09
CA PHE A 665 24.65 -0.03 2.92
C PHE A 665 25.98 -0.79 2.81
N ILE A 666 26.73 -0.91 3.91
CA ILE A 666 27.96 -1.71 3.93
C ILE A 666 27.64 -3.18 3.64
N PHE A 667 26.55 -3.70 4.22
CA PHE A 667 26.06 -5.05 3.94
C PHE A 667 25.80 -5.28 2.45
N ALA A 668 25.10 -4.36 1.78
CA ALA A 668 24.77 -4.50 0.36
C ALA A 668 26.04 -4.54 -0.51
N ILE A 669 27.06 -3.74 -0.18
CA ILE A 669 28.37 -3.77 -0.84
C ILE A 669 29.07 -5.12 -0.61
N ALA A 670 29.06 -5.63 0.62
CA ALA A 670 29.67 -6.91 0.95
C ALA A 670 28.98 -8.10 0.27
N GLU A 671 27.65 -8.08 0.17
CA GLU A 671 26.91 -9.09 -0.60
C GLU A 671 27.29 -9.06 -2.08
N CYS A 672 27.38 -7.88 -2.70
CA CYS A 672 27.86 -7.75 -4.08
C CYS A 672 29.25 -8.37 -4.26
N TRP A 673 30.17 -8.13 -3.32
CA TRP A 673 31.48 -8.80 -3.32
C TRP A 673 31.38 -10.32 -3.20
N ARG A 674 30.61 -10.83 -2.24
CA ARG A 674 30.50 -12.28 -1.97
C ARG A 674 29.92 -13.07 -3.14
N PHE A 675 28.98 -12.49 -3.89
CA PHE A 675 28.30 -13.16 -5.01
C PHE A 675 28.91 -12.80 -6.37
N GLY A 676 29.48 -11.61 -6.54
CA GLY A 676 30.06 -11.13 -7.81
C GLY A 676 31.58 -11.28 -7.92
N ALA A 677 32.30 -11.20 -6.80
CA ALA A 677 33.78 -11.25 -6.71
C ALA A 677 34.52 -10.23 -7.61
N ASP A 678 33.90 -9.08 -7.93
CA ASP A 678 34.53 -8.00 -8.70
C ASP A 678 35.36 -7.09 -7.79
N ARG A 679 36.68 -7.31 -7.81
CA ARG A 679 37.62 -6.52 -7.00
C ARG A 679 37.67 -5.05 -7.43
N GLY A 680 37.58 -4.76 -8.74
CA GLY A 680 37.69 -3.39 -9.24
C GLY A 680 36.51 -2.54 -8.80
N ARG A 681 35.31 -3.12 -8.79
CA ARG A 681 34.10 -2.47 -8.27
C ARG A 681 34.10 -2.36 -6.74
N LEU A 682 34.67 -3.33 -6.02
CA LEU A 682 34.89 -3.19 -4.59
C LEU A 682 35.88 -2.05 -4.29
N GLU A 683 36.99 -1.96 -5.03
CA GLU A 683 37.98 -0.89 -4.87
C GLU A 683 37.38 0.50 -5.12
N SER A 684 36.45 0.66 -6.07
CA SER A 684 35.77 1.93 -6.31
C SER A 684 34.78 2.31 -5.20
N ARG A 685 34.17 1.33 -4.54
CA ARG A 685 33.22 1.53 -3.42
C ARG A 685 33.88 1.62 -2.05
N TRP A 686 35.14 1.20 -1.92
CA TRP A 686 35.87 1.20 -0.65
C TRP A 686 35.85 2.54 0.11
N PRO A 687 36.01 3.71 -0.56
CA PRO A 687 35.90 4.99 0.12
C PRO A 687 34.54 5.21 0.79
N ALA A 688 33.45 4.72 0.18
CA ALA A 688 32.11 4.87 0.73
C ALA A 688 31.91 4.00 1.99
N VAL A 689 32.46 2.78 2.00
CA VAL A 689 32.49 1.91 3.20
C VAL A 689 33.26 2.59 4.33
N CYS A 690 34.46 3.12 4.05
CA CYS A 690 35.26 3.81 5.05
C CYS A 690 34.53 5.02 5.65
N LYS A 691 33.83 5.79 4.82
CA LYS A 691 33.02 6.94 5.27
C LYS A 691 31.83 6.52 6.13
N ALA A 692 31.12 5.46 5.75
CA ALA A 692 30.00 4.95 6.54
C ALA A 692 30.45 4.48 7.94
N VAL A 693 31.59 3.79 8.03
CA VAL A 693 32.18 3.43 9.33
C VAL A 693 32.62 4.67 10.12
N ALA A 694 33.23 5.65 9.45
CA ALA A 694 33.64 6.92 10.07
C ALA A 694 32.46 7.77 10.56
N TYR A 695 31.25 7.55 10.03
CA TYR A 695 30.02 8.18 10.49
C TYR A 695 29.43 7.47 11.72
N LEU A 696 29.47 6.13 11.76
CA LEU A 696 29.00 5.33 12.91
C LEU A 696 29.85 5.53 14.17
N GLU A 697 31.16 5.72 14.02
CA GLU A 697 32.08 5.81 15.17
C GLU A 697 31.80 7.02 16.10
N PRO A 698 31.59 8.26 15.58
CA PRO A 698 31.14 9.40 16.38
C PRO A 698 29.77 9.20 17.01
N LEU A 699 28.79 8.64 16.29
CA LEU A 699 27.45 8.38 16.82
C LEU A 699 27.51 7.48 18.05
N ARG A 700 28.27 6.38 17.97
CA ARG A 700 28.54 5.53 19.11
C ARG A 700 29.20 6.27 20.27
N ALA A 701 30.10 7.22 19.98
CA ALA A 701 30.81 7.97 21.00
C ALA A 701 29.90 8.89 21.83
N GLU A 702 28.72 9.25 21.32
CA GLU A 702 27.70 10.00 22.06
C GLU A 702 27.21 9.26 23.32
N HIS A 703 27.28 7.93 23.31
CA HIS A 703 26.93 7.08 24.45
C HIS A 703 28.12 6.49 25.18
N LEU A 704 29.32 7.08 25.05
CA LEU A 704 30.52 6.70 25.81
C LEU A 704 30.90 7.73 26.87
N THR A 705 29.94 8.52 27.34
CA THR A 705 30.18 9.61 28.27
C THR A 705 30.13 9.14 29.73
N PRO A 706 30.59 9.95 30.70
CA PRO A 706 30.37 9.66 32.12
C PRO A 706 28.89 9.53 32.50
N ARG A 707 27.98 10.23 31.79
CA ARG A 707 26.54 10.20 32.04
C ARG A 707 25.94 8.83 31.73
N ASP A 708 26.40 8.17 30.66
CA ASP A 708 25.93 6.83 30.29
C ASP A 708 26.46 5.73 31.22
N ARG A 709 27.27 6.08 32.22
CA ARG A 709 27.68 5.16 33.30
C ARG A 709 26.76 5.23 34.53
N GLU A 710 25.86 6.21 34.57
CA GLU A 710 24.86 6.35 35.62
C GLU A 710 23.83 5.21 35.52
N PRO A 711 23.28 4.72 36.65
CA PRO A 711 22.37 3.58 36.67
C PRO A 711 21.22 3.69 35.66
N GLU A 712 20.66 4.89 35.48
CA GLU A 712 19.48 5.17 34.67
C GLU A 712 19.74 5.10 33.15
N ARG A 713 21.00 5.32 32.71
CA ARG A 713 21.39 5.34 31.29
C ARG A 713 22.36 4.22 30.92
N ARG A 714 22.65 3.33 31.88
CA ARG A 714 23.70 2.33 31.73
C ARG A 714 23.43 1.29 30.64
N ALA A 715 22.15 1.03 30.33
CA ALA A 715 21.78 0.20 29.19
C ALA A 715 22.21 0.83 27.86
N CYS A 716 22.15 2.16 27.72
CA CYS A 716 22.52 2.85 26.48
C CYS A 716 24.04 2.89 26.21
N LEU A 717 24.88 2.52 27.19
CA LEU A 717 26.33 2.71 27.13
C LEU A 717 26.97 2.01 25.91
N GLY A 718 27.44 2.82 24.96
CA GLY A 718 28.15 2.37 23.76
C GLY A 718 27.27 1.85 22.63
N LEU A 719 25.94 2.04 22.71
CA LEU A 719 24.99 1.84 21.61
C LEU A 719 24.96 3.03 20.66
N LEU A 720 24.20 2.91 19.57
CA LEU A 720 23.82 4.04 18.73
C LEU A 720 22.73 4.89 19.40
N PRO A 721 22.65 6.19 19.08
CA PRO A 721 21.64 7.09 19.65
C PRO A 721 20.23 6.79 19.15
N GLU A 722 19.25 7.45 19.76
CA GLU A 722 17.84 7.27 19.48
C GLU A 722 17.48 7.59 18.02
N SER A 723 16.69 6.70 17.38
CA SER A 723 16.22 6.89 16.01
C SER A 723 14.78 6.39 15.84
N VAL A 724 14.11 6.78 14.74
CA VAL A 724 12.75 6.32 14.43
C VAL A 724 12.69 4.90 13.86
N SER A 725 13.86 4.28 13.65
CA SER A 725 14.17 2.89 13.24
C SER A 725 13.03 2.03 12.67
N HIS A 726 13.22 1.52 11.44
CA HIS A 726 12.25 0.64 10.76
C HIS A 726 10.82 1.23 10.72
N GLU A 727 10.71 2.57 10.81
CA GLU A 727 9.45 3.33 10.89
C GLU A 727 8.51 2.93 12.05
N GLY A 728 8.93 2.01 12.93
CA GLY A 728 8.15 1.53 14.07
C GLY A 728 8.09 2.52 15.22
N TYR A 729 9.02 3.48 15.24
CA TYR A 729 9.22 4.42 16.35
C TYR A 729 9.13 5.88 15.91
N LEU A 730 8.42 6.18 14.81
CA LEU A 730 8.22 7.54 14.28
C LEU A 730 7.68 8.54 15.32
N ALA A 731 6.82 8.09 16.22
CA ALA A 731 6.28 8.93 17.29
C ALA A 731 7.28 9.20 18.43
N HIS A 732 8.26 8.31 18.62
CA HIS A 732 9.21 8.33 19.73
C HIS A 732 10.52 7.64 19.33
N PRO A 733 11.53 8.38 18.86
CA PRO A 733 12.86 7.81 18.63
C PRO A 733 13.38 7.08 19.87
N VAL A 734 14.03 5.92 19.67
CA VAL A 734 14.52 5.04 20.75
C VAL A 734 15.88 4.45 20.43
N HIS A 735 16.59 3.96 21.44
CA HIS A 735 17.77 3.10 21.24
C HIS A 735 17.28 1.73 20.74
N SER A 736 17.15 1.62 19.44
CA SER A 736 16.62 0.43 18.77
C SER A 736 17.71 -0.62 18.58
N TYR A 737 17.46 -1.84 19.05
CA TYR A 737 18.37 -2.95 18.82
C TYR A 737 18.44 -3.35 17.33
N TRP A 738 17.44 -2.99 16.52
CA TRP A 738 17.51 -3.14 15.06
C TRP A 738 18.68 -2.35 14.47
N ASP A 739 18.83 -1.08 14.87
CA ASP A 739 19.91 -0.20 14.40
C ASP A 739 21.26 -0.77 14.81
N ASP A 740 21.38 -1.19 16.07
CA ASP A 740 22.61 -1.76 16.60
C ASP A 740 22.97 -3.09 15.91
N PHE A 741 22.02 -3.98 15.64
CA PHE A 741 22.33 -5.21 14.91
C PHE A 741 22.81 -4.92 13.48
N TRP A 742 22.21 -3.97 12.78
CA TRP A 742 22.68 -3.57 11.45
C TRP A 742 24.04 -2.89 11.48
N ALA A 743 24.32 -2.04 12.48
CA ALA A 743 25.63 -1.44 12.66
C ALA A 743 26.71 -2.50 12.95
N LEU A 744 26.42 -3.48 13.80
CA LEU A 744 27.29 -4.63 14.04
C LEU A 744 27.55 -5.40 12.75
N ARG A 745 26.52 -5.64 11.94
CA ARG A 745 26.68 -6.26 10.62
C ARG A 745 27.59 -5.43 9.72
N GLY A 746 27.38 -4.12 9.67
CA GLY A 746 28.23 -3.19 8.92
C GLY A 746 29.70 -3.26 9.34
N PHE A 747 29.99 -3.29 10.64
CA PHE A 747 31.37 -3.42 11.13
C PHE A 747 31.99 -4.78 10.77
N LYS A 748 31.24 -5.89 10.88
CA LYS A 748 31.70 -7.23 10.45
C LYS A 748 32.09 -7.22 8.98
N ASP A 749 31.23 -6.65 8.14
CA ASP A 749 31.41 -6.60 6.70
C ASP A 749 32.55 -5.66 6.31
N ALA A 750 32.70 -4.51 6.97
CA ALA A 750 33.83 -3.60 6.76
C ALA A 750 35.18 -4.25 7.08
N VAL A 751 35.26 -5.11 8.11
CA VAL A 751 36.45 -5.90 8.42
C VAL A 751 36.78 -6.87 7.29
N GLU A 752 35.79 -7.64 6.82
CA GLU A 752 35.99 -8.57 5.69
C GLU A 752 36.49 -7.84 4.44
N LEU A 753 35.85 -6.73 4.08
CA LEU A 753 36.21 -5.95 2.90
C LEU A 753 37.62 -5.34 3.02
N ALA A 754 38.01 -4.86 4.20
CA ALA A 754 39.37 -4.37 4.46
C ALA A 754 40.42 -5.49 4.27
N GLU A 755 40.15 -6.69 4.81
CA GLU A 755 41.04 -7.85 4.68
C GLU A 755 41.19 -8.27 3.21
N VAL A 756 40.08 -8.33 2.47
CA VAL A 756 40.06 -8.64 1.04
C VAL A 756 40.91 -7.63 0.26
N LEU A 757 40.79 -6.35 0.56
CA LEU A 757 41.54 -5.29 -0.12
C LEU A 757 43.01 -5.21 0.31
N GLY A 758 43.37 -5.82 1.44
CA GLY A 758 44.72 -5.75 2.02
C GLY A 758 44.98 -4.48 2.83
N ASP A 759 43.93 -3.76 3.23
CA ASP A 759 44.01 -2.58 4.10
C ASP A 759 44.11 -3.02 5.56
N THR A 760 45.29 -3.50 5.95
CA THR A 760 45.52 -4.11 7.28
C THR A 760 45.34 -3.13 8.44
N GLU A 761 45.58 -1.83 8.21
CA GLU A 761 45.39 -0.79 9.22
C GLU A 761 43.90 -0.61 9.54
N ARG A 762 43.06 -0.41 8.50
CA ARG A 762 41.62 -0.29 8.70
C ARG A 762 40.99 -1.59 9.15
N ALA A 763 41.44 -2.74 8.66
CA ALA A 763 40.95 -4.04 9.14
C ALA A 763 41.13 -4.17 10.65
N ALA A 764 42.31 -3.81 11.18
CA ALA A 764 42.58 -3.85 12.61
C ALA A 764 41.77 -2.81 13.40
N HIS A 765 41.53 -1.62 12.85
CA HIS A 765 40.68 -0.60 13.47
C HIS A 765 39.22 -1.01 13.53
N PHE A 766 38.66 -1.42 12.40
CA PHE A 766 37.27 -1.86 12.27
C PHE A 766 37.01 -3.11 13.11
N ALA A 767 37.98 -4.01 13.26
CA ALA A 767 37.86 -5.16 14.14
C ALA A 767 37.73 -4.76 15.61
N ARG A 768 38.49 -3.75 16.08
CA ARG A 768 38.33 -3.23 17.46
C ARG A 768 36.98 -2.58 17.65
N LEU A 769 36.53 -1.74 16.71
CA LEU A 769 35.20 -1.14 16.76
C LEU A 769 34.09 -2.18 16.82
N ARG A 770 34.14 -3.19 15.94
CA ARG A 770 33.23 -4.33 15.93
C ARG A 770 33.20 -5.01 17.29
N ASP A 771 34.36 -5.35 17.86
CA ASP A 771 34.45 -6.12 19.10
C ASP A 771 33.94 -5.32 20.30
N ASP A 772 34.31 -4.03 20.39
CA ASP A 772 33.88 -3.13 21.45
C ASP A 772 32.37 -2.83 21.37
N PHE A 773 31.84 -2.62 20.16
CA PHE A 773 30.41 -2.39 19.95
C PHE A 773 29.58 -3.64 20.21
N SER A 774 30.04 -4.80 19.72
CA SER A 774 29.40 -6.08 19.97
C SER A 774 29.32 -6.38 21.48
N ALA A 775 30.39 -6.11 22.24
CA ALA A 775 30.38 -6.28 23.68
C ALA A 775 29.37 -5.36 24.38
N ALA A 776 29.28 -4.10 23.96
CA ALA A 776 28.30 -3.13 24.50
C ALA A 776 26.85 -3.58 24.22
N LEU A 777 26.56 -3.99 22.98
CA LEU A 777 25.24 -4.46 22.56
C LEU A 777 24.71 -5.61 23.43
N TYR A 778 25.50 -6.67 23.61
CA TYR A 778 25.03 -7.81 24.41
C TYR A 778 24.94 -7.50 25.90
N LEU A 779 25.83 -6.66 26.43
CA LEU A 779 25.70 -6.16 27.80
C LEU A 779 24.42 -5.35 28.00
N SER A 780 24.04 -4.51 27.02
CA SER A 780 22.78 -3.78 27.07
C SER A 780 21.58 -4.73 27.05
N LEU A 781 21.56 -5.71 26.15
CA LEU A 781 20.46 -6.69 26.07
C LEU A 781 20.25 -7.40 27.42
N ASP A 782 21.33 -7.95 28.00
CA ASP A 782 21.27 -8.60 29.31
C ASP A 782 20.77 -7.65 30.40
N ARG A 783 21.22 -6.39 30.36
CA ARG A 783 20.85 -5.34 31.31
C ARG A 783 19.38 -4.99 31.24
N VAL A 784 18.86 -4.74 30.04
CA VAL A 784 17.44 -4.39 29.83
C VAL A 784 16.56 -5.56 30.26
N MET A 785 16.92 -6.79 29.94
CA MET A 785 16.19 -7.97 30.39
C MET A 785 16.15 -8.09 31.92
N GLU A 786 17.30 -7.88 32.59
CA GLU A 786 17.40 -7.91 34.06
C GLU A 786 16.58 -6.79 34.70
N GLU A 787 16.74 -5.55 34.24
CA GLU A 787 16.10 -4.35 34.81
C GLU A 787 14.58 -4.32 34.59
N ARG A 788 14.09 -4.88 33.46
CA ARG A 788 12.67 -4.94 33.12
C ARG A 788 12.00 -6.24 33.57
N GLY A 789 12.77 -7.23 34.02
CA GLY A 789 12.24 -8.53 34.43
C GLY A 789 11.58 -9.31 33.30
N ILE A 790 12.13 -9.20 32.09
CA ILE A 790 11.65 -9.91 30.89
C ILE A 790 12.59 -11.07 30.53
N ASP A 791 12.05 -12.08 29.86
CA ASP A 791 12.74 -13.32 29.50
C ASP A 791 12.80 -13.57 27.98
N PHE A 792 12.57 -12.53 27.19
CA PHE A 792 12.64 -12.51 25.73
C PHE A 792 13.53 -11.34 25.28
N LEU A 793 13.93 -11.33 24.00
CA LEU A 793 14.77 -10.27 23.44
C LEU A 793 13.94 -8.98 23.23
N PRO A 794 14.30 -7.86 23.88
CA PRO A 794 13.61 -6.59 23.68
C PRO A 794 13.89 -5.96 22.30
N GLY A 795 12.95 -5.18 21.77
CA GLY A 795 13.10 -4.38 20.54
C GLY A 795 13.88 -3.07 20.75
N SER A 796 13.75 -2.46 21.92
CA SER A 796 14.42 -1.21 22.30
C SER A 796 14.81 -1.17 23.78
N VAL A 797 15.70 -0.24 24.16
CA VAL A 797 16.07 -0.01 25.57
C VAL A 797 14.91 0.61 26.36
N GLU A 798 14.23 1.59 25.78
CA GLU A 798 13.20 2.39 26.43
C GLU A 798 11.96 1.55 26.74
N TRP A 799 11.43 0.88 25.71
CA TRP A 799 10.15 0.18 25.78
C TRP A 799 10.29 -1.28 26.19
N ALA A 800 11.43 -1.89 25.90
CA ALA A 800 11.64 -3.33 26.07
C ALA A 800 10.50 -4.17 25.46
N ASP A 801 10.02 -3.70 24.31
CA ASP A 801 8.89 -4.23 23.56
C ASP A 801 9.23 -5.57 22.89
N HIS A 802 8.21 -6.38 22.63
CA HIS A 802 8.37 -7.67 21.95
C HIS A 802 8.30 -7.47 20.43
N ASP A 803 9.46 -7.47 19.78
CA ASP A 803 9.58 -7.35 18.32
C ASP A 803 10.29 -8.58 17.70
N PRO A 804 9.55 -9.66 17.40
CA PRO A 804 10.11 -10.85 16.78
C PRO A 804 10.53 -10.61 15.32
N THR A 805 10.00 -9.59 14.65
CA THR A 805 10.33 -9.31 13.25
C THR A 805 11.71 -8.68 13.11
N SER A 806 12.06 -7.72 13.98
CA SER A 806 13.42 -7.20 14.07
C SER A 806 14.41 -8.25 14.56
N THR A 807 14.01 -9.03 15.57
CA THR A 807 14.83 -10.15 16.09
C THR A 807 15.13 -11.20 15.01
N ALA A 808 14.20 -11.46 14.10
CA ALA A 808 14.43 -12.41 13.01
C ALA A 808 15.64 -12.03 12.15
N MET A 809 15.86 -10.73 11.87
CA MET A 809 17.02 -10.29 11.09
C MET A 809 18.35 -10.56 11.80
N ALA A 810 18.39 -10.47 13.13
CA ALA A 810 19.57 -10.83 13.91
C ALA A 810 19.98 -12.30 13.69
N LEU A 811 19.03 -13.19 13.40
CA LEU A 811 19.27 -14.61 13.16
C LEU A 811 19.53 -14.95 11.67
N THR A 812 19.00 -14.16 10.74
CA THR A 812 19.05 -14.48 9.30
C THR A 812 20.16 -13.72 8.59
N LEU A 813 19.92 -12.50 8.15
CA LEU A 813 20.87 -11.73 7.35
C LEU A 813 22.07 -11.25 8.17
N ILE A 814 21.95 -11.08 9.48
CA ILE A 814 23.01 -10.54 10.35
C ILE A 814 23.90 -11.66 10.94
N ASP A 815 23.30 -12.83 11.20
CA ASP A 815 23.90 -14.06 11.74
C ASP A 815 24.58 -13.90 13.13
N GLU A 816 23.80 -13.49 14.13
CA GLU A 816 24.22 -13.31 15.53
C GLU A 816 23.64 -14.34 16.51
N SER A 817 22.98 -15.38 15.98
CA SER A 817 22.38 -16.46 16.78
C SER A 817 23.34 -17.09 17.80
N HIS A 818 24.62 -17.19 17.44
CA HIS A 818 25.68 -17.80 18.25
C HIS A 818 26.09 -17.00 19.50
N ARG A 819 25.72 -15.71 19.59
CA ARG A 819 26.01 -14.84 20.74
C ARG A 819 24.78 -14.49 21.57
N LEU A 820 23.60 -14.56 20.97
CA LEU A 820 22.35 -14.23 21.67
C LEU A 820 22.01 -15.24 22.77
N PRO A 821 21.39 -14.80 23.89
CA PRO A 821 20.93 -15.70 24.94
C PRO A 821 19.89 -16.71 24.41
N ALA A 822 20.28 -17.98 24.30
CA ALA A 822 19.46 -19.01 23.64
C ALA A 822 18.05 -19.16 24.23
N ALA A 823 17.90 -19.01 25.55
CA ALA A 823 16.59 -19.07 26.21
C ALA A 823 15.70 -17.87 25.81
N ALA A 824 16.26 -16.66 25.79
CA ALA A 824 15.52 -15.46 25.40
C ALA A 824 15.12 -15.48 23.92
N VAL A 825 16.01 -15.93 23.03
CA VAL A 825 15.70 -16.17 21.61
C VAL A 825 14.50 -17.13 21.49
N ARG A 826 14.57 -18.27 22.18
CA ARG A 826 13.49 -19.27 22.18
C ARG A 826 12.17 -18.69 22.67
N HIS A 827 12.15 -18.04 23.83
CA HIS A 827 10.92 -17.44 24.37
C HIS A 827 10.35 -16.34 23.47
N THR A 828 11.21 -15.59 22.76
CA THR A 828 10.78 -14.56 21.79
C THR A 828 9.90 -15.18 20.70
N PHE A 829 10.34 -16.29 20.10
CA PHE A 829 9.60 -16.95 19.04
C PHE A 829 8.48 -17.86 19.54
N GLU A 830 8.58 -18.44 20.74
CA GLU A 830 7.45 -19.16 21.39
C GLU A 830 6.25 -18.24 21.59
N ARG A 831 6.46 -17.04 22.15
CA ARG A 831 5.40 -16.02 22.31
C ARG A 831 4.79 -15.59 20.98
N PHE A 832 5.62 -15.44 19.94
CA PHE A 832 5.12 -15.15 18.60
C PHE A 832 4.23 -16.28 18.07
N ILE A 833 4.67 -17.54 18.16
CA ILE A 833 3.90 -18.71 17.69
C ILE A 833 2.58 -18.86 18.45
N GLU A 834 2.57 -18.59 19.75
CA GLU A 834 1.33 -18.57 20.55
C GLU A 834 0.33 -17.54 20.01
N ARG A 835 0.77 -16.30 19.74
CA ARG A 835 -0.07 -15.26 19.14
C ARG A 835 -0.52 -15.63 17.72
N PHE A 836 0.41 -16.12 16.90
CA PHE A 836 0.12 -16.56 15.53
C PHE A 836 -0.98 -17.63 15.52
N ARG A 837 -0.85 -18.67 16.35
CA ARG A 837 -1.88 -19.72 16.47
C ARG A 837 -3.19 -19.22 17.06
N ALA A 838 -3.16 -18.21 17.91
CA ALA A 838 -4.38 -17.57 18.40
C ALA A 838 -5.11 -16.77 17.30
N ILE A 839 -4.38 -16.22 16.32
CA ILE A 839 -4.96 -15.44 15.20
C ILE A 839 -5.40 -16.35 14.05
N HIS A 840 -4.64 -17.40 13.73
CA HIS A 840 -4.85 -18.25 12.55
C HIS A 840 -5.43 -19.64 12.87
N GLY A 841 -5.62 -19.95 14.15
CA GLY A 841 -6.20 -21.21 14.60
C GLY A 841 -7.69 -21.38 14.27
N PRO A 842 -8.28 -22.54 14.62
CA PRO A 842 -9.68 -22.84 14.33
C PRO A 842 -10.68 -21.91 15.05
N ASP A 843 -10.30 -21.39 16.21
CA ASP A 843 -11.08 -20.46 17.03
C ASP A 843 -10.29 -19.15 17.19
N PRO A 844 -10.23 -18.30 16.14
CA PRO A 844 -9.35 -17.15 16.15
C PRO A 844 -9.83 -16.10 17.16
N VAL A 845 -8.89 -15.51 17.90
CA VAL A 845 -9.16 -14.31 18.72
C VAL A 845 -9.63 -13.17 17.82
N HIS A 846 -10.30 -12.16 18.39
CA HIS A 846 -10.68 -11.00 17.58
C HIS A 846 -9.42 -10.28 17.07
N TRP A 847 -9.36 -10.06 15.75
CA TRP A 847 -8.31 -9.31 15.08
C TRP A 847 -8.90 -8.58 13.86
N VAL A 848 -8.26 -7.47 13.48
CA VAL A 848 -8.68 -6.59 12.37
C VAL A 848 -7.73 -6.72 11.19
N ASN A 849 -6.44 -6.54 11.44
CA ASN A 849 -5.37 -6.71 10.46
C ASN A 849 -4.03 -7.11 11.14
N TYR A 850 -3.06 -7.51 10.33
CA TYR A 850 -1.66 -7.72 10.72
C TYR A 850 -0.74 -7.41 9.52
N THR A 851 0.56 -7.43 9.74
CA THR A 851 1.55 -7.15 8.69
C THR A 851 2.13 -8.40 8.04
N ALA A 852 2.20 -8.43 6.71
CA ALA A 852 2.72 -9.58 5.98
C ALA A 852 4.26 -9.73 6.04
N TYR A 853 5.00 -8.70 6.48
CA TYR A 853 6.46 -8.83 6.63
C TYR A 853 6.88 -9.77 7.77
N GLU A 854 5.95 -10.25 8.60
CA GLU A 854 6.18 -11.36 9.54
C GLU A 854 6.70 -12.63 8.85
N ILE A 855 6.54 -12.75 7.52
CA ILE A 855 7.07 -13.86 6.71
C ILE A 855 8.57 -14.14 6.94
N ARG A 856 9.36 -13.11 7.26
CA ARG A 856 10.81 -13.25 7.57
C ARG A 856 11.07 -14.14 8.79
N ILE A 857 10.10 -14.28 9.70
CA ILE A 857 10.22 -15.11 10.90
C ILE A 857 10.39 -16.57 10.52
N ILE A 858 9.82 -17.03 9.38
CA ILE A 858 10.07 -18.39 8.87
C ILE A 858 11.57 -18.65 8.77
N GLY A 859 12.33 -17.66 8.27
CA GLY A 859 13.76 -17.72 8.20
C GLY A 859 14.39 -17.99 9.57
N ALA A 860 14.02 -17.23 10.60
CA ALA A 860 14.52 -17.43 11.96
C ALA A 860 14.18 -18.82 12.52
N LEU A 861 12.95 -19.30 12.31
CA LEU A 861 12.51 -20.64 12.73
C LEU A 861 13.33 -21.75 12.06
N ILE A 862 13.72 -21.58 10.80
CA ILE A 862 14.62 -22.52 10.10
C ILE A 862 15.99 -22.60 10.81
N ARG A 863 16.55 -21.47 11.27
CA ARG A 863 17.85 -21.45 11.99
C ARG A 863 17.73 -22.05 13.40
N LEU A 864 16.55 -21.97 14.02
CA LEU A 864 16.24 -22.61 15.29
C LEU A 864 15.94 -24.11 15.17
N GLY A 865 15.81 -24.63 13.95
CA GLY A 865 15.42 -26.02 13.69
C GLY A 865 13.93 -26.29 13.92
N TRP A 866 13.08 -25.27 14.03
CA TRP A 866 11.64 -25.36 14.26
C TRP A 866 10.90 -25.54 12.93
N ARG A 867 11.20 -26.67 12.26
CA ARG A 867 10.75 -26.94 10.89
C ARG A 867 9.23 -27.02 10.76
N ALA A 868 8.54 -27.56 11.77
CA ALA A 868 7.08 -27.71 11.72
C ALA A 868 6.40 -26.34 11.78
N GLU A 869 6.85 -25.48 12.70
CA GLU A 869 6.38 -24.11 12.85
C GLU A 869 6.72 -23.27 11.61
N ALA A 870 7.94 -23.40 11.07
CA ALA A 870 8.31 -22.72 9.83
C ALA A 870 7.40 -23.10 8.65
N GLN A 871 7.00 -24.38 8.56
CA GLN A 871 6.05 -24.84 7.55
C GLN A 871 4.62 -24.29 7.81
N GLU A 872 4.17 -24.24 9.06
CA GLU A 872 2.86 -23.69 9.44
C GLU A 872 2.73 -22.23 8.98
N LEU A 873 3.74 -21.40 9.26
CA LEU A 873 3.80 -20.00 8.81
C LEU A 873 3.86 -19.90 7.28
N LEU A 874 4.69 -20.72 6.63
CA LEU A 874 4.82 -20.72 5.17
C LEU A 874 3.48 -20.99 4.47
N GLU A 875 2.72 -21.98 4.96
CA GLU A 875 1.41 -22.33 4.41
C GLU A 875 0.41 -21.17 4.57
N VAL A 876 0.37 -20.52 5.74
CA VAL A 876 -0.51 -19.37 5.99
C VAL A 876 -0.12 -18.18 5.11
N TYR A 877 1.14 -17.73 5.13
CA TYR A 877 1.52 -16.54 4.37
C TYR A 877 1.42 -16.76 2.85
N LEU A 878 1.60 -17.98 2.33
CA LEU A 878 1.31 -18.26 0.93
C LEU A 878 -0.19 -18.12 0.58
N ALA A 879 -1.09 -18.45 1.50
CA ALA A 879 -2.53 -18.25 1.32
C ALA A 879 -2.93 -16.76 1.43
N GLU A 880 -2.07 -15.94 2.01
CA GLU A 880 -2.33 -14.52 2.28
C GLU A 880 -1.96 -13.59 1.11
N ARG A 881 -1.48 -14.15 -0.01
CA ARG A 881 -1.30 -13.43 -1.27
C ARG A 881 -2.64 -12.86 -1.78
N ARG A 882 -2.60 -11.71 -2.46
CA ARG A 882 -3.80 -10.98 -2.91
C ARG A 882 -3.69 -10.41 -4.33
N PRO A 883 -4.42 -10.95 -5.32
CA PRO A 883 -4.99 -12.29 -5.32
C PRO A 883 -3.86 -13.34 -5.33
N PRO A 884 -4.11 -14.58 -4.87
CA PRO A 884 -3.07 -15.61 -4.79
C PRO A 884 -2.32 -15.85 -6.10
N VAL A 885 -3.04 -15.83 -7.22
CA VAL A 885 -2.54 -16.10 -8.58
C VAL A 885 -1.50 -15.10 -9.09
N TRP A 886 -1.42 -13.90 -8.51
CA TRP A 886 -0.46 -12.87 -8.91
C TRP A 886 0.81 -12.88 -8.07
N ASN A 887 0.98 -13.80 -7.11
CA ASN A 887 2.24 -13.96 -6.37
C ASN A 887 2.70 -12.70 -5.62
N GLN A 888 1.76 -11.99 -4.99
CA GLN A 888 2.01 -10.72 -4.30
C GLN A 888 1.34 -10.66 -2.93
N TRP A 889 1.97 -9.96 -1.99
CA TRP A 889 1.47 -9.73 -0.63
C TRP A 889 1.19 -8.25 -0.41
N PRO A 890 0.08 -7.90 0.27
CA PRO A 890 -0.10 -6.55 0.79
C PRO A 890 0.88 -6.33 1.95
N GLU A 891 1.14 -5.08 2.29
CA GLU A 891 1.85 -4.75 3.53
C GLU A 891 0.96 -5.04 4.74
N ILE A 892 -0.30 -4.62 4.66
CA ILE A 892 -1.30 -4.80 5.71
C ILE A 892 -2.35 -5.79 5.21
N THR A 893 -2.45 -6.93 5.89
CA THR A 893 -3.45 -7.96 5.62
C THR A 893 -4.67 -7.74 6.50
N TRP A 894 -5.81 -7.46 5.87
CA TRP A 894 -7.10 -7.33 6.54
C TRP A 894 -7.80 -8.68 6.70
N ARG A 895 -8.51 -8.84 7.83
CA ARG A 895 -9.30 -10.04 8.12
C ARG A 895 -10.36 -10.31 7.07
N ASP A 896 -11.10 -9.28 6.69
CA ASP A 896 -11.96 -9.31 5.52
C ASP A 896 -11.17 -8.76 4.31
N PRO A 897 -10.84 -9.60 3.32
CA PRO A 897 -10.10 -9.17 2.13
C PRO A 897 -10.83 -8.14 1.28
N ARG A 898 -12.14 -7.91 1.49
CA ARG A 898 -12.92 -6.91 0.75
C ARG A 898 -13.12 -5.60 1.52
N SER A 899 -12.62 -5.51 2.75
CA SER A 899 -12.69 -4.27 3.54
C SER A 899 -11.90 -3.14 2.88
N PRO A 900 -12.48 -1.92 2.75
CA PRO A 900 -11.87 -0.74 2.14
C PRO A 900 -10.78 -0.12 3.02
N GLY A 901 -9.73 -0.89 3.31
CA GLY A 901 -8.63 -0.51 4.18
C GLY A 901 -7.34 -0.23 3.42
N HIS A 902 -6.50 0.62 3.98
CA HIS A 902 -5.14 0.82 3.46
C HIS A 902 -4.36 -0.50 3.53
N GLN A 903 -3.65 -0.87 2.47
CA GLN A 903 -2.99 -2.18 2.37
C GLN A 903 -1.49 -2.08 2.02
N GLY A 904 -0.95 -0.86 2.01
CA GLY A 904 0.32 -0.55 1.36
C GLY A 904 0.21 -0.63 -0.17
N ASP A 905 1.35 -0.60 -0.86
CA ASP A 905 1.41 -0.82 -2.30
C ASP A 905 1.30 -2.32 -2.65
N LEU A 906 0.64 -2.61 -3.78
CA LEU A 906 0.66 -3.93 -4.43
C LEU A 906 1.25 -3.82 -5.83
N PRO A 907 2.17 -4.72 -6.23
CA PRO A 907 2.87 -5.68 -5.37
C PRO A 907 3.85 -4.98 -4.41
N HIS A 908 4.04 -5.54 -3.21
CA HIS A 908 5.05 -5.07 -2.24
C HIS A 908 6.36 -5.85 -2.38
N ALA A 909 7.28 -5.35 -3.21
CA ALA A 909 8.53 -6.01 -3.60
C ALA A 909 9.49 -6.32 -2.44
N TRP A 910 9.52 -5.51 -1.38
CA TRP A 910 10.32 -5.81 -0.20
C TRP A 910 9.86 -7.07 0.55
N ILE A 911 8.55 -7.24 0.75
CA ILE A 911 7.97 -8.46 1.35
C ILE A 911 8.19 -9.65 0.41
N GLY A 912 8.07 -9.42 -0.89
CA GLY A 912 8.47 -10.39 -1.91
C GLY A 912 9.93 -10.83 -1.77
N ALA A 913 10.85 -9.90 -1.52
CA ALA A 913 12.26 -10.22 -1.30
C ALA A 913 12.49 -11.06 -0.04
N GLU A 914 11.81 -10.74 1.07
CA GLU A 914 11.80 -11.57 2.28
C GLU A 914 11.34 -12.99 1.97
N TYR A 915 10.27 -13.14 1.18
CA TYR A 915 9.82 -14.45 0.73
C TYR A 915 10.87 -15.19 -0.11
N CYS A 916 11.54 -14.50 -1.04
CA CYS A 916 12.63 -15.10 -1.83
C CYS A 916 13.77 -15.63 -0.95
N LEU A 917 14.15 -14.87 0.09
CA LEU A 917 15.16 -15.31 1.06
C LEU A 917 14.70 -16.54 1.82
N VAL A 918 13.47 -16.52 2.36
CA VAL A 918 12.86 -17.66 3.05
C VAL A 918 12.79 -18.90 2.16
N PHE A 919 12.31 -18.75 0.92
CA PHE A 919 12.19 -19.85 -0.03
C PHE A 919 13.55 -20.49 -0.31
N ARG A 920 14.60 -19.67 -0.49
CA ARG A 920 15.96 -20.19 -0.64
C ARG A 920 16.46 -20.90 0.62
N ASP A 921 16.19 -20.35 1.80
CA ASP A 921 16.64 -20.92 3.08
C ASP A 921 16.07 -22.33 3.36
N LEU A 922 14.96 -22.71 2.69
CA LEU A 922 14.46 -24.09 2.70
C LEU A 922 15.50 -25.07 2.13
N PHE A 923 16.27 -24.64 1.12
CA PHE A 923 17.26 -25.45 0.42
C PHE A 923 18.68 -25.20 0.91
N VAL A 924 19.09 -23.94 1.08
CA VAL A 924 20.45 -23.58 1.50
C VAL A 924 20.52 -22.21 2.17
N TYR A 925 21.34 -22.10 3.21
CA TYR A 925 21.71 -20.81 3.79
C TYR A 925 23.16 -20.81 4.30
N GLU A 926 23.74 -19.61 4.33
CA GLU A 926 25.07 -19.35 4.87
C GLU A 926 25.04 -19.24 6.40
N ARG A 927 26.00 -19.87 7.08
CA ARG A 927 26.28 -19.66 8.51
C ARG A 927 27.67 -19.04 8.63
N ALA A 928 27.71 -17.73 8.83
CA ALA A 928 28.95 -16.96 8.89
C ALA A 928 29.75 -17.25 10.16
N SER A 929 29.07 -17.52 11.29
CA SER A 929 29.69 -17.81 12.59
C SER A 929 30.75 -18.92 12.56
N ASP A 930 30.58 -19.95 11.72
CA ASP A 930 31.57 -21.01 11.51
C ASP A 930 31.98 -21.20 10.04
N ARG A 931 31.59 -20.27 9.16
CA ARG A 931 31.93 -20.25 7.73
C ARG A 931 31.49 -21.53 7.00
N SER A 932 30.26 -21.98 7.26
CA SER A 932 29.66 -23.16 6.64
C SER A 932 28.45 -22.82 5.77
N LEU A 933 28.01 -23.78 4.96
CA LEU A 933 26.68 -23.77 4.34
C LEU A 933 25.83 -24.86 4.98
N VAL A 934 24.57 -24.54 5.28
CA VAL A 934 23.58 -25.52 5.73
C VAL A 934 22.65 -25.84 4.57
N ILE A 935 22.46 -27.12 4.28
CA ILE A 935 21.65 -27.62 3.16
C ILE A 935 20.42 -28.37 3.70
N ALA A 936 19.27 -28.13 3.08
CA ALA A 936 17.96 -28.73 3.38
C ALA A 936 17.42 -28.48 4.80
N GLY A 937 17.97 -27.49 5.53
CA GLY A 937 17.59 -27.20 6.92
C GLY A 937 16.11 -26.85 7.08
N GLY A 938 15.53 -26.12 6.14
CA GLY A 938 14.11 -25.74 6.16
C GLY A 938 13.19 -26.64 5.31
N LEU A 939 13.72 -27.62 4.57
CA LEU A 939 12.94 -28.35 3.57
C LEU A 939 11.76 -29.13 4.20
N PRO A 940 10.50 -28.88 3.78
CA PRO A 940 9.34 -29.61 4.30
C PRO A 940 9.39 -31.10 3.96
N ALA A 941 9.06 -31.95 4.95
CA ALA A 941 9.04 -33.41 4.75
C ALA A 941 8.08 -33.83 3.62
N LYS A 942 6.89 -33.21 3.58
CA LYS A 942 5.86 -33.47 2.55
C LYS A 942 6.36 -33.23 1.12
N TRP A 943 7.26 -32.27 0.92
CA TRP A 943 7.80 -31.96 -0.41
C TRP A 943 8.69 -33.10 -0.90
N LEU A 944 9.61 -33.55 -0.04
CA LEU A 944 10.50 -34.68 -0.34
C LEU A 944 9.74 -36.01 -0.45
N GLU A 945 8.63 -36.17 0.27
CA GLU A 945 7.72 -37.31 0.13
C GLU A 945 6.99 -37.35 -1.21
N SER A 946 6.78 -36.18 -1.82
CA SER A 946 6.03 -36.05 -3.09
C SER A 946 6.91 -36.28 -4.33
N GLY A 947 8.23 -36.29 -4.18
CA GLY A 947 9.15 -36.60 -5.28
C GLY A 947 10.57 -36.10 -5.04
N GLU A 948 11.41 -36.33 -6.04
CA GLU A 948 12.79 -35.85 -6.07
C GLU A 948 12.85 -34.33 -6.26
N ILE A 949 13.81 -33.69 -5.59
CA ILE A 949 14.09 -32.27 -5.67
C ILE A 949 15.44 -32.10 -6.35
N ARG A 950 15.50 -31.37 -7.46
CA ARG A 950 16.76 -30.98 -8.11
C ARG A 950 16.85 -29.48 -8.24
N VAL A 951 17.98 -28.94 -7.81
CA VAL A 951 18.32 -27.52 -7.93
C VAL A 951 19.64 -27.40 -8.68
N ARG A 952 19.68 -26.52 -9.67
CA ARG A 952 20.87 -26.27 -10.49
C ARG A 952 21.26 -24.80 -10.46
N ARG A 953 22.56 -24.56 -10.34
CA ARG A 953 23.21 -23.25 -10.38
C ARG A 953 22.75 -22.26 -9.32
N LEU A 954 22.28 -22.73 -8.15
CA LEU A 954 21.81 -21.86 -7.07
C LEU A 954 22.98 -21.06 -6.47
N PRO A 955 22.98 -19.71 -6.55
CA PRO A 955 24.06 -18.91 -6.00
C PRO A 955 24.21 -19.03 -4.47
N THR A 956 25.46 -19.06 -4.04
CA THR A 956 25.90 -18.97 -2.63
C THR A 956 27.13 -18.06 -2.54
N ALA A 957 27.48 -17.62 -1.34
CA ALA A 957 28.74 -16.89 -1.11
C ALA A 957 30.01 -17.69 -1.49
N TYR A 958 29.88 -18.99 -1.78
CA TYR A 958 30.99 -19.88 -2.12
C TYR A 958 30.96 -20.39 -3.57
N GLY A 959 30.03 -19.92 -4.40
CA GLY A 959 29.86 -20.35 -5.79
C GLY A 959 28.45 -20.88 -6.07
N ARG A 960 28.29 -21.60 -7.18
CA ARG A 960 26.97 -22.09 -7.62
C ARG A 960 26.76 -23.54 -7.20
N LEU A 961 25.74 -23.77 -6.37
CA LEU A 961 25.35 -25.07 -5.84
C LEU A 961 24.46 -25.83 -6.84
N ASP A 962 24.83 -27.07 -7.13
CA ASP A 962 23.95 -28.09 -7.68
C ASP A 962 23.60 -29.11 -6.59
N LEU A 963 22.31 -29.46 -6.49
CA LEU A 963 21.77 -30.28 -5.43
C LEU A 963 20.71 -31.23 -5.97
N GLU A 964 20.81 -32.51 -5.64
CA GLU A 964 19.73 -33.50 -5.84
C GLU A 964 19.39 -34.17 -4.52
N ILE A 965 18.11 -34.15 -4.12
CA ILE A 965 17.62 -34.76 -2.88
C ILE A 965 16.48 -35.72 -3.24
N ALA A 966 16.61 -36.97 -2.82
CA ALA A 966 15.59 -38.01 -3.02
C ALA A 966 15.48 -38.92 -1.80
N ARG A 967 14.28 -39.47 -1.55
CA ARG A 967 14.16 -40.62 -0.64
C ARG A 967 14.76 -41.86 -1.29
N PHE A 968 15.37 -42.70 -0.47
CA PHE A 968 16.02 -43.94 -0.85
C PHE A 968 15.47 -45.12 -0.04
N GLU A 969 15.86 -46.34 -0.39
CA GLU A 969 15.38 -47.56 0.27
C GLU A 969 15.59 -47.51 1.80
N GLY A 970 14.64 -48.07 2.56
CA GLY A 970 14.71 -48.12 4.03
C GLY A 970 14.38 -46.81 4.74
N GLY A 971 13.87 -45.79 4.04
CA GLY A 971 13.49 -44.50 4.62
C GLY A 971 14.64 -43.48 4.69
N ALA A 972 15.81 -43.83 4.14
CA ALA A 972 16.96 -42.94 4.04
C ALA A 972 16.69 -41.78 3.05
N VAL A 973 17.45 -40.70 3.19
CA VAL A 973 17.51 -39.59 2.25
C VAL A 973 18.88 -39.58 1.59
N ARG A 974 18.90 -39.58 0.26
CA ARG A 974 20.11 -39.42 -0.54
C ARG A 974 20.23 -37.97 -1.00
N ILE A 975 21.39 -37.37 -0.79
CA ILE A 975 21.73 -36.02 -1.21
C ILE A 975 22.99 -36.08 -2.08
N GLN A 976 22.91 -35.58 -3.31
CA GLN A 976 24.07 -35.32 -4.14
C GLN A 976 24.37 -33.82 -4.16
N VAL A 977 25.62 -33.45 -3.87
CA VAL A 977 26.06 -32.05 -3.79
C VAL A 977 27.22 -31.83 -4.75
N GLY A 978 27.13 -30.79 -5.57
CA GLY A 978 28.17 -30.42 -6.53
C GLY A 978 27.99 -29.02 -7.10
N GLY A 979 28.30 -28.86 -8.39
CA GLY A 979 28.27 -27.58 -9.10
C GLY A 979 29.61 -26.85 -9.09
N GLU A 980 29.59 -25.56 -9.40
CA GLU A 980 30.75 -24.65 -9.32
C GLU A 980 30.90 -24.12 -7.88
N LEU A 981 30.80 -25.02 -6.90
CA LEU A 981 30.85 -24.70 -5.47
C LEU A 981 32.26 -24.90 -4.93
N ARG A 982 32.81 -23.86 -4.30
CA ARG A 982 34.02 -24.01 -3.48
C ARG A 982 33.62 -24.49 -2.10
N LEU A 983 34.31 -25.49 -1.57
CA LEU A 983 34.04 -25.97 -0.22
C LEU A 983 34.25 -24.83 0.80
N PRO A 984 33.23 -24.47 1.61
CA PRO A 984 33.40 -23.50 2.68
C PRO A 984 34.44 -24.00 3.71
N PRO A 985 35.19 -23.11 4.37
CA PRO A 985 36.16 -23.53 5.40
C PRO A 985 35.54 -24.32 6.55
N GLY A 986 34.30 -24.02 6.92
CA GLY A 986 33.51 -24.75 7.91
C GLY A 986 32.76 -25.97 7.33
N GLY A 987 32.95 -26.30 6.05
CA GLY A 987 32.29 -27.40 5.37
C GLY A 987 30.80 -27.16 5.08
N LEU A 988 30.09 -28.25 4.78
CA LEU A 988 28.66 -28.27 4.53
C LEU A 988 27.94 -29.07 5.63
N TRP A 989 26.82 -28.56 6.13
CA TRP A 989 25.94 -29.26 7.06
C TRP A 989 24.66 -29.69 6.34
N LEU A 990 24.48 -30.99 6.14
CA LEU A 990 23.32 -31.58 5.48
C LEU A 990 22.25 -31.93 6.52
N ALA A 991 21.11 -31.23 6.50
CA ALA A 991 20.07 -31.33 7.52
C ALA A 991 18.68 -31.65 6.93
N PRO A 992 18.50 -32.72 6.13
CA PRO A 992 17.21 -33.01 5.48
C PRO A 992 16.08 -33.36 6.48
N PRO A 993 14.81 -33.36 6.02
CA PRO A 993 13.69 -33.94 6.77
C PRO A 993 13.83 -35.46 6.90
N LEU A 994 13.91 -35.91 8.15
CA LEU A 994 13.99 -37.32 8.55
C LEU A 994 12.92 -37.63 9.60
N PRO A 995 12.44 -38.88 9.67
CA PRO A 995 11.40 -39.29 10.63
C PRO A 995 11.88 -39.33 12.08
N GLY A 996 13.20 -39.35 12.30
CA GLY A 996 13.84 -39.41 13.61
C GLY A 996 15.27 -38.87 13.57
N PRO A 997 16.01 -38.99 14.68
CA PRO A 997 17.39 -38.52 14.77
C PRO A 997 18.32 -39.36 13.89
N LEU A 998 19.28 -38.72 13.22
CA LEU A 998 20.29 -39.40 12.42
C LEU A 998 20.96 -40.56 13.19
N THR A 999 20.89 -41.75 12.61
CA THR A 999 21.47 -42.98 13.15
C THR A 999 22.65 -43.49 12.32
N SER A 1000 22.67 -43.19 11.01
CA SER A 1000 23.73 -43.62 10.10
C SER A 1000 23.90 -42.63 8.95
N VAL A 1001 25.14 -42.36 8.58
CA VAL A 1001 25.51 -41.51 7.44
C VAL A 1001 26.60 -42.22 6.63
N THR A 1002 26.44 -42.28 5.31
CA THR A 1002 27.52 -42.69 4.39
C THR A 1002 27.83 -41.56 3.42
N ILE A 1003 29.11 -41.33 3.14
CA ILE A 1003 29.62 -40.34 2.18
C ILE A 1003 30.40 -41.12 1.12
N ASP A 1004 29.98 -41.03 -0.14
CA ASP A 1004 30.55 -41.76 -1.28
C ASP A 1004 30.65 -43.29 -1.03
N GLY A 1005 29.68 -43.84 -0.29
CA GLY A 1005 29.59 -45.24 0.08
C GLY A 1005 30.32 -45.63 1.37
N GLU A 1006 31.10 -44.74 1.98
CA GLU A 1006 31.87 -45.00 3.20
C GLU A 1006 31.15 -44.46 4.46
N PRO A 1007 31.11 -45.20 5.58
CA PRO A 1007 30.49 -44.72 6.82
C PRO A 1007 31.19 -43.47 7.38
N SER A 1008 30.41 -42.43 7.68
CA SER A 1008 30.88 -41.23 8.39
C SER A 1008 30.50 -41.28 9.86
N ARG A 1009 31.32 -40.66 10.71
CA ARG A 1009 31.00 -40.38 12.13
C ARG A 1009 30.81 -38.90 12.41
N ASP A 1010 30.94 -38.07 11.38
CA ASP A 1010 30.87 -36.62 11.49
C ASP A 1010 29.43 -36.15 11.28
N PHE A 1011 28.58 -36.46 12.26
CA PHE A 1011 27.17 -36.07 12.25
C PHE A 1011 26.63 -35.95 13.68
N ASN A 1012 25.57 -35.16 13.84
CA ASN A 1012 24.78 -35.07 15.07
C ASN A 1012 23.36 -35.59 14.82
N ALA A 1013 22.47 -35.47 15.80
CA ALA A 1013 21.10 -35.99 15.69
C ALA A 1013 20.29 -35.39 14.52
N THR A 1014 20.66 -34.23 14.00
CA THR A 1014 19.87 -33.47 13.03
C THR A 1014 20.57 -33.19 11.70
N ALA A 1015 21.91 -33.27 11.66
CA ALA A 1015 22.68 -32.95 10.47
C ALA A 1015 23.99 -33.74 10.36
N ALA A 1016 24.41 -33.99 9.11
CA ALA A 1016 25.71 -34.56 8.78
C ALA A 1016 26.69 -33.47 8.30
N HIS A 1017 27.96 -33.57 8.69
CA HIS A 1017 29.01 -32.66 8.26
C HIS A 1017 29.78 -33.26 7.08
N LEU A 1018 30.04 -32.44 6.07
CA LEU A 1018 30.68 -32.82 4.82
C LEU A 1018 31.85 -31.87 4.52
N MET A 1019 33.02 -32.45 4.32
CA MET A 1019 34.29 -31.76 4.07
C MET A 1019 34.91 -32.09 2.70
N THR A 1020 34.12 -32.68 1.79
CA THR A 1020 34.55 -33.07 0.44
C THR A 1020 33.48 -32.73 -0.59
N LEU A 1021 33.89 -32.38 -1.81
CA LEU A 1021 33.00 -32.09 -2.95
C LEU A 1021 33.64 -32.58 -4.27
N PRO A 1022 32.83 -33.01 -5.27
CA PRO A 1022 31.41 -33.35 -5.13
C PRO A 1022 31.23 -34.57 -4.21
N ALA A 1023 30.03 -34.77 -3.67
CA ALA A 1023 29.75 -35.90 -2.78
C ALA A 1023 28.34 -36.44 -2.96
N GLU A 1024 28.18 -37.76 -2.81
CA GLU A 1024 26.90 -38.44 -2.61
C GLU A 1024 26.79 -38.88 -1.15
N VAL A 1025 25.75 -38.40 -0.46
CA VAL A 1025 25.53 -38.69 0.97
C VAL A 1025 24.21 -39.42 1.15
N ALA A 1026 24.21 -40.53 1.87
CA ALA A 1026 22.99 -41.20 2.32
C ALA A 1026 22.83 -41.03 3.84
N LEU A 1027 21.65 -40.57 4.25
CA LEU A 1027 21.30 -40.22 5.63
C LEU A 1027 20.11 -41.06 6.10
N LEU A 1028 20.27 -41.79 7.21
CA LEU A 1028 19.20 -42.58 7.83
C LEU A 1028 18.91 -42.03 9.23
N GLY A 1029 17.64 -41.73 9.51
CA GLY A 1029 17.16 -41.22 10.80
C GLY A 1029 16.14 -42.11 11.47
#